data_AF-A0A2D5ZP78-F1
#
_entry.id   AF-A0A2D5ZP78-F1
#
_cell.length_a   1.000
_cell.length_b   1.000
_cell.length_c   1.000
_cell.angle_alpha   90.00
_cell.angle_beta   90.00
_cell.angle_gamma   90.00
#
_symmetry.space_group_name_H-M   'P 1'
#
loop_
_entity.id
_entity.type
_entity.pdbx_description
1 polymer ?
#
loop_
_entity_poly.entity_id
_entity_poly.type
_entity_poly.pdbx_seq_one_letter_code
_entity_poly.pdbx_strand_id
1 'polypeptide(L)'
;MFGRTSSLGLSDGPAWVEDEVWVFDARPDLRIVDLEGAPALDPQQTRLPDEWKVLPAYRMRPGEKLEFVEHRRGDSDPAPDQLDLTRRLWLDFDGGGYTIEDRIVGTLNAGWRLVMAPPTLLGRVAAGGSDQLITRLDREGEGVSGVELRSSSIDMVAESRYEGSAASLPAVGWSHDFRSVDATLNLPPGWRLIHARGVDQVENTWVNQWTLLDLFLMLILAAAVTRLWGFPSGALALITLALTLSEPEAPRWIWAYVLIAEALVRMLPAGSFANVVRGARMLGLAVLVGLSLLFVVQQGLHGMYPALERSSPARGGPPPPPITSARSVSFAVADPDASPEFELPAEGTAEQRVPHAAPRPRKVSYEQKIGVDPNAIVQTGPGLPHWSWEGVSLHWSGPVAQDQVVSLALLGPGMNLVLSFMRILLTAALVLVTLGIGARRGGRRGVGSEAAVAAVLFALLFAPAAAAASETGHDGVSKLASHDGRSPDPELLEDLRRRLLAPPDCAPNCASIGRMRLQADPGVLILRLEAHTQIPTAIPLPGDPQGWMPTQVLVDGTEAEAMARERDGTLSLALARGRHQVMLKGPISTLDVVQIPLPMRPARVEGKARGGNVEGVHDDGMAETDLQLTRIRAGGEGETGDLVSESLPPFVRIERSISLGLEWKVETRVIRVTPLGSAILLAVPLLAGESVTTEGHRVEDGRVQVTLGAKEGTREWSSLLARQSVLALRAPDSTEWTETWRIDSSPLWHVEFQGIPPIHVPKEDVAREWRPWPGEELEIRVMRPEAISGRSMTIDHSELVVRPGSRASDATLVLTVRTSRGGTQSITLPDGARAQRVQVGGSEQPIRQEGRVVSISLKPGKQKVAIDWREPGEIGARYTTPSIDVGTESVNAEIEVEFPPSRWILFASRRQSGPAVLFWSFLVIAFLVATVLGRSPWTPLRFRHWALLGVGMTQAELVVAMLVPAWLFVLGWRKRTPDLSPGRFDLRQIAIAILTLVALAGLFESVRQGLLSQPDMQIAGNGSAGSTLRWFIDRSDHALPTLSIVSVPILFYRGLMLAWALWLASALVSWLRWGWDAFQEGGLWRRLRRPS
;
A
#
# COMPACT_ATOMS: atom_id res chain seq x y z
N MET A 1 16.09 53.58 4.76
CA MET A 1 15.12 53.90 3.68
C MET A 1 14.17 52.71 3.61
N PHE A 2 12.85 52.93 3.70
CA PHE A 2 11.85 51.84 3.75
C PHE A 2 10.84 52.03 2.61
N GLY A 3 10.75 51.05 1.70
CA GLY A 3 9.96 51.11 0.47
C GLY A 3 10.72 50.58 -0.75
N ARG A 4 10.19 50.81 -1.95
CA ARG A 4 10.83 50.44 -3.23
C ARG A 4 12.09 51.28 -3.48
N THR A 5 13.24 50.73 -3.14
CA THR A 5 14.55 51.33 -3.45
C THR A 5 15.07 50.71 -4.75
N SER A 6 15.05 51.46 -5.85
CA SER A 6 15.62 51.02 -7.15
C SER A 6 17.08 51.43 -7.34
N SER A 7 17.53 52.45 -6.60
CA SER A 7 18.94 52.85 -6.55
C SER A 7 19.24 53.47 -5.19
N LEU A 8 20.49 53.31 -4.73
CA LEU A 8 21.03 53.96 -3.53
C LEU A 8 22.35 54.64 -3.94
N GLY A 9 22.57 55.89 -3.54
CA GLY A 9 23.76 56.66 -3.91
C GLY A 9 24.37 57.36 -2.71
N LEU A 10 25.68 57.60 -2.78
CA LEU A 10 26.42 58.32 -1.74
C LEU A 10 26.16 59.84 -1.91
N SER A 11 25.67 60.50 -0.85
CA SER A 11 25.23 61.89 -0.92
C SER A 11 26.37 62.90 -0.79
N ASP A 12 26.25 64.04 -1.48
CA ASP A 12 27.22 65.16 -1.46
C ASP A 12 27.18 66.00 -0.16
N GLY A 13 26.93 65.36 0.99
CA GLY A 13 26.99 65.99 2.31
C GLY A 13 28.42 66.39 2.72
N PRO A 14 28.62 67.02 3.89
CA PRO A 14 29.95 67.42 4.36
C PRO A 14 30.88 66.20 4.45
N ALA A 15 31.76 66.04 3.46
CA ALA A 15 32.41 64.76 3.20
C ALA A 15 33.44 64.41 4.28
N TRP A 16 33.21 63.30 4.97
CA TRP A 16 34.11 62.71 5.96
C TRP A 16 34.89 61.51 5.40
N VAL A 17 34.56 61.06 4.17
CA VAL A 17 35.24 59.96 3.46
C VAL A 17 35.24 60.23 1.94
N GLU A 18 36.32 59.87 1.23
CA GLU A 18 36.43 60.01 -0.23
C GLU A 18 35.77 58.85 -1.00
N ASP A 19 35.77 57.65 -0.42
CA ASP A 19 35.09 56.46 -0.91
C ASP A 19 34.58 55.57 0.26
N GLU A 20 33.43 54.93 0.06
CA GLU A 20 32.87 53.95 0.99
C GLU A 20 32.82 52.56 0.33
N VAL A 21 32.82 51.49 1.13
CA VAL A 21 32.63 50.12 0.64
C VAL A 21 31.30 49.59 1.16
N TRP A 22 30.34 49.39 0.26
CA TRP A 22 29.05 48.79 0.57
C TRP A 22 29.10 47.27 0.34
N VAL A 23 28.44 46.51 1.21
CA VAL A 23 28.26 45.06 1.06
C VAL A 23 26.79 44.69 0.93
N PHE A 24 26.50 43.62 0.19
CA PHE A 24 25.13 43.19 -0.10
C PHE A 24 24.85 41.76 0.37
N ASP A 25 23.95 41.59 1.35
CA ASP A 25 23.38 40.29 1.72
C ASP A 25 22.18 39.98 0.82
N ALA A 26 22.38 39.11 -0.17
CA ALA A 26 21.34 38.72 -1.11
C ALA A 26 20.30 37.79 -0.45
N ARG A 27 19.02 38.10 -0.61
CA ARG A 27 17.88 37.33 -0.06
C ARG A 27 17.05 36.70 -1.19
N PRO A 28 17.56 35.66 -1.89
CA PRO A 28 16.92 35.09 -3.08
C PRO A 28 15.57 34.42 -2.79
N ASP A 29 15.31 34.06 -1.53
CA ASP A 29 14.00 33.63 -1.01
C ASP A 29 12.93 34.72 -1.17
N LEU A 30 13.33 35.99 -1.07
CA LEU A 30 12.48 37.16 -1.24
C LEU A 30 12.51 37.68 -2.67
N ARG A 31 13.71 37.94 -3.22
CA ARG A 31 13.93 38.55 -4.53
C ARG A 31 15.30 38.16 -5.10
N ILE A 32 15.34 37.87 -6.39
CA ILE A 32 16.58 37.75 -7.16
C ILE A 32 16.86 39.14 -7.75
N VAL A 33 17.96 39.74 -7.30
CA VAL A 33 18.35 41.12 -7.63
C VAL A 33 19.83 41.13 -7.98
N ASP A 34 20.15 41.65 -9.16
CA ASP A 34 21.51 41.95 -9.58
C ASP A 34 21.84 43.42 -9.29
N LEU A 35 23.12 43.74 -9.12
CA LEU A 35 23.61 45.07 -8.75
C LEU A 35 24.45 45.67 -9.87
N GLU A 36 24.08 46.88 -10.29
CA GLU A 36 24.76 47.64 -11.35
C GLU A 36 25.19 49.04 -10.86
N GLY A 37 25.89 49.79 -11.71
CA GLY A 37 26.22 51.21 -11.48
C GLY A 37 27.49 51.50 -10.66
N ALA A 38 27.96 50.57 -9.82
CA ALA A 38 29.16 50.72 -9.01
C ALA A 38 30.21 49.60 -9.24
N PRO A 39 31.52 49.88 -9.17
CA PRO A 39 32.55 48.87 -9.36
C PRO A 39 32.65 47.90 -8.18
N ALA A 40 32.54 46.60 -8.45
CA ALA A 40 32.78 45.55 -7.48
C ALA A 40 34.25 45.50 -7.03
N LEU A 41 34.46 45.14 -5.77
CA LEU A 41 35.77 44.92 -5.13
C LEU A 41 35.92 43.46 -4.69
N ASP A 42 37.17 43.00 -4.59
CA ASP A 42 37.48 41.77 -3.83
C ASP A 42 37.39 42.07 -2.32
N PRO A 43 36.41 41.52 -1.58
CA PRO A 43 36.26 41.80 -0.15
C PRO A 43 37.48 41.37 0.67
N GLN A 44 38.24 40.36 0.22
CA GLN A 44 39.42 39.86 0.92
C GLN A 44 40.58 40.87 0.94
N GLN A 45 40.58 41.82 0.01
CA GLN A 45 41.58 42.90 -0.08
C GLN A 45 41.17 44.18 0.65
N THR A 46 40.01 44.16 1.32
CA THR A 46 39.48 45.31 2.08
C THR A 46 39.77 45.19 3.58
N ARG A 47 39.47 46.27 4.33
CA ARG A 47 39.46 46.30 5.80
C ARG A 47 38.09 46.01 6.41
N LEU A 48 37.17 45.41 5.65
CA LEU A 48 35.84 45.03 6.14
C LEU A 48 35.97 44.03 7.31
N PRO A 49 34.98 43.97 8.23
CA PRO A 49 34.87 42.88 9.20
C PRO A 49 34.85 41.51 8.50
N ASP A 50 35.39 40.46 9.13
CA ASP A 50 35.48 39.14 8.50
C ASP A 50 34.10 38.55 8.15
N GLU A 51 33.07 38.89 8.92
CA GLU A 51 31.66 38.58 8.65
C GLU A 51 31.09 39.24 7.38
N TRP A 52 31.69 40.33 6.89
CA TRP A 52 31.26 41.03 5.66
C TRP A 52 32.11 40.65 4.45
N LYS A 53 33.32 40.09 4.67
CA LYS A 53 34.22 39.61 3.59
C LYS A 53 33.68 38.40 2.81
N VAL A 54 32.59 37.79 3.26
CA VAL A 54 31.88 36.71 2.56
C VAL A 54 30.78 37.22 1.62
N LEU A 55 30.48 38.52 1.64
CA LEU A 55 29.45 39.16 0.82
C LEU A 55 30.07 39.91 -0.37
N PRO A 56 29.35 40.05 -1.50
CA PRO A 56 29.72 40.97 -2.57
C PRO A 56 29.93 42.40 -2.05
N ALA A 57 31.07 43.00 -2.39
CA ALA A 57 31.45 44.34 -1.98
C ALA A 57 31.59 45.27 -3.19
N TYR A 58 31.16 46.52 -3.04
CA TYR A 58 31.15 47.55 -4.09
C TYR A 58 31.76 48.83 -3.53
N ARG A 59 32.61 49.50 -4.33
CA ARG A 59 33.12 50.82 -3.95
C ARG A 59 32.14 51.90 -4.41
N MET A 60 31.80 52.80 -3.50
CA MET A 60 30.93 53.95 -3.73
C MET A 60 31.69 55.25 -3.54
N ARG A 61 31.57 56.17 -4.50
CA ARG A 61 32.04 57.56 -4.40
C ARG A 61 30.87 58.54 -4.40
N PRO A 62 31.05 59.79 -3.95
CA PRO A 62 30.04 60.83 -4.08
C PRO A 62 29.55 60.94 -5.53
N GLY A 63 28.22 60.91 -5.72
CA GLY A 63 27.58 60.92 -7.04
C GLY A 63 27.49 59.56 -7.76
N GLU A 64 28.21 58.51 -7.34
CA GLU A 64 27.99 57.15 -7.82
C GLU A 64 26.70 56.55 -7.22
N LYS A 65 26.04 55.66 -7.97
CA LYS A 65 24.79 54.99 -7.58
C LYS A 65 24.91 53.49 -7.78
N LEU A 66 24.47 52.74 -6.79
CA LEU A 66 24.24 51.31 -6.87
C LEU A 66 22.78 51.10 -7.30
N GLU A 67 22.56 50.50 -8.46
CA GLU A 67 21.23 50.22 -9.01
C GLU A 67 20.84 48.77 -8.72
N PHE A 68 19.57 48.55 -8.35
CA PHE A 68 19.03 47.25 -7.95
C PHE A 68 18.10 46.72 -9.05
N VAL A 69 18.62 45.79 -9.87
CA VAL A 69 17.91 45.20 -11.00
C VAL A 69 17.17 43.93 -10.55
N GLU A 70 15.87 44.06 -10.29
CA GLU A 70 15.02 42.94 -9.84
C GLU A 70 14.63 42.03 -11.03
N HIS A 71 15.12 40.78 -11.03
CA HIS A 71 14.83 39.78 -12.06
C HIS A 71 13.63 38.89 -11.73
N ARG A 72 13.43 38.57 -10.44
CA ARG A 72 12.32 37.73 -9.95
C ARG A 72 11.97 38.13 -8.52
N ARG A 73 10.67 38.14 -8.19
CA ARG A 73 10.17 38.34 -6.84
C ARG A 73 9.50 37.07 -6.32
N GLY A 74 9.98 36.57 -5.20
CA GLY A 74 9.44 35.38 -4.54
C GLY A 74 9.35 34.18 -5.49
N ASP A 75 8.36 33.32 -5.22
CA ASP A 75 8.06 32.14 -6.02
C ASP A 75 6.92 32.43 -7.01
N SER A 76 7.18 33.33 -7.96
CA SER A 76 6.21 33.75 -8.98
C SER A 76 5.98 32.70 -10.08
N ASP A 77 6.85 31.69 -10.16
CA ASP A 77 6.89 30.66 -11.19
C ASP A 77 7.50 29.39 -10.53
N PRO A 78 6.69 28.65 -9.76
CA PRO A 78 7.16 27.52 -8.96
C PRO A 78 7.58 26.34 -9.84
N ALA A 79 8.52 25.55 -9.34
CA ALA A 79 8.93 24.31 -9.99
C ALA A 79 7.70 23.40 -10.23
N PRO A 80 7.62 22.66 -11.35
CA PRO A 80 6.49 21.79 -11.62
C PRO A 80 6.34 20.70 -10.56
N ASP A 81 5.11 20.25 -10.34
CA ASP A 81 4.80 19.17 -9.41
C ASP A 81 5.46 17.86 -9.88
N GLN A 82 6.07 17.12 -8.95
CA GLN A 82 6.84 15.90 -9.25
C GLN A 82 6.16 14.70 -8.61
N LEU A 83 5.23 14.09 -9.34
CA LEU A 83 4.41 12.99 -8.87
C LEU A 83 4.67 11.71 -9.65
N ASP A 84 4.77 10.59 -8.94
CA ASP A 84 4.79 9.23 -9.48
C ASP A 84 3.49 8.51 -9.10
N LEU A 85 2.97 7.68 -10.02
CA LEU A 85 1.70 6.97 -9.85
C LEU A 85 1.89 5.45 -9.99
N THR A 86 1.50 4.71 -8.96
CA THR A 86 1.36 3.24 -9.01
C THR A 86 -0.11 2.87 -8.98
N ARG A 87 -0.61 2.17 -9.99
CA ARG A 87 -2.02 1.77 -10.14
C ARG A 87 -2.19 0.27 -9.99
N ARG A 88 -3.29 -0.16 -9.37
CA ARG A 88 -3.81 -1.53 -9.49
C ARG A 88 -5.22 -1.46 -10.06
N LEU A 89 -5.42 -2.17 -11.16
CA LEU A 89 -6.66 -2.23 -11.90
C LEU A 89 -7.21 -3.66 -11.75
N TRP A 90 -8.46 -3.81 -11.33
CA TRP A 90 -9.17 -5.08 -11.35
C TRP A 90 -10.32 -4.97 -12.35
N LEU A 91 -10.25 -5.76 -13.42
CA LEU A 91 -11.37 -5.91 -14.36
C LEU A 91 -12.46 -6.76 -13.69
N ASP A 92 -13.69 -6.27 -13.68
CA ASP A 92 -14.83 -7.05 -13.18
C ASP A 92 -15.04 -8.32 -14.01
N PHE A 93 -15.57 -9.38 -13.40
CA PHE A 93 -15.67 -10.72 -14.02
C PHE A 93 -16.55 -10.74 -15.28
N ASP A 94 -17.55 -9.85 -15.35
CA ASP A 94 -18.43 -9.67 -16.50
C ASP A 94 -17.90 -8.66 -17.54
N GLY A 95 -16.84 -7.92 -17.20
CA GLY A 95 -16.27 -6.84 -18.02
C GLY A 95 -17.01 -5.51 -17.92
N GLY A 96 -17.85 -5.30 -16.90
CA GLY A 96 -18.66 -4.09 -16.70
C GLY A 96 -17.88 -2.84 -16.27
N GLY A 97 -16.62 -2.96 -15.88
CA GLY A 97 -15.76 -1.83 -15.52
C GLY A 97 -14.50 -2.24 -14.78
N TYR A 98 -13.84 -1.25 -14.18
CA TYR A 98 -12.63 -1.43 -13.37
C TYR A 98 -12.83 -0.89 -11.95
N THR A 99 -12.36 -1.66 -10.96
CA THR A 99 -12.03 -1.10 -9.65
C THR A 99 -10.55 -0.74 -9.63
N ILE A 100 -10.21 0.45 -9.10
CA ILE A 100 -8.88 1.04 -9.21
C ILE A 100 -8.37 1.45 -7.82
N GLU A 101 -7.16 1.00 -7.49
CA GLU A 101 -6.36 1.53 -6.36
C GLU A 101 -5.18 2.32 -6.95
N ASP A 102 -5.16 3.63 -6.72
CA ASP A 102 -4.07 4.52 -7.13
C ASP A 102 -3.26 4.91 -5.89
N ARG A 103 -1.95 4.67 -5.91
CA ARG A 103 -1.00 5.27 -4.96
C ARG A 103 -0.19 6.35 -5.66
N ILE A 104 -0.26 7.56 -5.12
CA ILE A 104 0.45 8.74 -5.61
C ILE A 104 1.47 9.15 -4.56
N VAL A 105 2.73 9.25 -4.97
CA VAL A 105 3.84 9.69 -4.13
C VAL A 105 4.61 10.80 -4.86
N GLY A 106 5.05 11.83 -4.14
CA GLY A 106 5.82 12.90 -4.78
C GLY A 106 5.84 14.21 -4.00
N THR A 107 6.10 15.31 -4.72
CA THR A 107 6.00 16.68 -4.17
C THR A 107 5.11 17.59 -5.00
N LEU A 108 4.19 18.28 -4.32
CA LEU A 108 3.38 19.38 -4.84
C LEU A 108 4.05 20.71 -4.51
N ASN A 109 4.18 21.58 -5.52
CA ASN A 109 4.83 22.88 -5.46
C ASN A 109 3.87 24.00 -5.92
N ALA A 110 3.10 23.78 -6.98
CA ALA A 110 2.17 24.77 -7.54
C ALA A 110 0.76 24.64 -6.93
N GLY A 111 0.17 23.44 -7.07
CA GLY A 111 -1.22 23.16 -6.69
C GLY A 111 -1.36 22.46 -5.33
N TRP A 112 -2.50 22.66 -4.67
CA TRP A 112 -2.85 22.01 -3.39
C TRP A 112 -4.14 21.18 -3.49
N ARG A 113 -4.59 20.87 -4.70
CA ARG A 113 -5.78 20.04 -4.97
C ARG A 113 -5.46 19.07 -6.10
N LEU A 114 -5.75 17.79 -5.89
CA LEU A 114 -5.76 16.79 -6.96
C LEU A 114 -7.19 16.49 -7.37
N VAL A 115 -7.42 16.43 -8.69
CA VAL A 115 -8.75 16.30 -9.30
C VAL A 115 -8.81 15.02 -10.11
N MET A 116 -9.87 14.23 -9.93
CA MET A 116 -10.13 12.99 -10.67
C MET A 116 -10.92 13.32 -11.94
N ALA A 117 -10.40 12.94 -13.10
CA ALA A 117 -11.01 13.22 -14.39
C ALA A 117 -12.17 12.22 -14.69
N PRO A 118 -13.32 12.69 -15.22
CA PRO A 118 -14.35 11.82 -15.75
C PRO A 118 -13.82 10.86 -16.83
N PRO A 119 -14.37 9.64 -16.98
CA PRO A 119 -15.52 9.09 -16.26
C PRO A 119 -15.13 8.31 -14.98
N THR A 120 -13.93 8.53 -14.43
CA THR A 120 -13.50 7.83 -13.21
C THR A 120 -14.15 8.46 -11.97
N LEU A 121 -14.84 7.64 -11.16
CA LEU A 121 -15.54 8.06 -9.95
C LEU A 121 -14.68 7.81 -8.72
N LEU A 122 -14.23 8.89 -8.08
CA LEU A 122 -13.42 8.82 -6.86
C LEU A 122 -14.28 8.41 -5.65
N GLY A 123 -13.96 7.29 -5.00
CA GLY A 123 -14.78 6.70 -3.95
C GLY A 123 -14.22 6.79 -2.53
N ARG A 124 -12.89 6.81 -2.37
CA ARG A 124 -12.18 7.11 -1.11
C ARG A 124 -10.81 7.71 -1.43
N VAL A 125 -10.34 8.61 -0.58
CA VAL A 125 -8.93 9.05 -0.54
C VAL A 125 -8.42 8.93 0.89
N ALA A 126 -7.18 8.48 1.06
CA ALA A 126 -6.43 8.61 2.29
C ALA A 126 -5.05 9.18 2.00
N ALA A 127 -4.65 10.23 2.73
CA ALA A 127 -3.35 10.87 2.62
C ALA A 127 -2.64 10.80 3.97
N GLY A 128 -1.35 10.41 3.98
CA GLY A 128 -0.60 10.20 5.23
C GLY A 128 -1.19 9.13 6.16
N GLY A 129 -2.02 8.22 5.63
CA GLY A 129 -2.73 7.20 6.42
C GLY A 129 -4.09 7.62 6.98
N SER A 130 -4.50 8.89 6.86
CA SER A 130 -5.81 9.39 7.28
C SER A 130 -6.75 9.60 6.10
N ASP A 131 -8.00 9.16 6.24
CA ASP A 131 -9.05 9.38 5.24
C ASP A 131 -9.32 10.87 5.04
N GLN A 132 -9.43 11.31 3.78
CA GLN A 132 -9.67 12.69 3.38
C GLN A 132 -11.08 12.83 2.80
N LEU A 133 -11.69 14.00 3.00
CA LEU A 133 -13.01 14.30 2.45
C LEU A 133 -12.90 14.55 0.93
N ILE A 134 -13.62 13.76 0.14
CA ILE A 134 -13.74 14.03 -1.30
C ILE A 134 -14.77 15.16 -1.50
N THR A 135 -14.39 16.15 -2.29
CA THR A 135 -15.16 17.37 -2.51
C THR A 135 -15.26 17.71 -3.99
N ARG A 136 -16.24 18.55 -4.35
CA ARG A 136 -16.50 19.04 -5.70
C ARG A 136 -16.27 20.55 -5.74
N LEU A 137 -15.67 21.01 -6.83
CA LEU A 137 -15.61 22.42 -7.21
C LEU A 137 -16.45 22.62 -8.46
N ASP A 138 -17.43 23.50 -8.40
CA ASP A 138 -18.24 23.89 -9.55
C ASP A 138 -17.48 24.95 -10.37
N ARG A 139 -16.49 24.51 -11.14
CA ARG A 139 -15.80 25.32 -12.15
C ARG A 139 -16.30 24.88 -13.53
N GLU A 140 -16.70 25.84 -14.36
CA GLU A 140 -17.09 25.63 -15.77
C GLU A 140 -18.23 24.62 -16.04
N GLY A 141 -19.04 24.27 -15.02
CA GLY A 141 -20.25 23.46 -15.17
C GLY A 141 -20.03 21.94 -15.16
N GLU A 142 -18.80 21.48 -15.31
CA GLU A 142 -18.39 20.11 -15.01
C GLU A 142 -17.91 20.05 -13.56
N GLY A 143 -18.80 19.71 -12.63
CA GLY A 143 -18.47 19.68 -11.20
C GLY A 143 -17.51 18.52 -10.87
N VAL A 144 -16.20 18.78 -10.94
CA VAL A 144 -15.16 17.74 -10.87
C VAL A 144 -14.82 17.33 -9.43
N SER A 145 -14.83 16.03 -9.16
CA SER A 145 -14.46 15.47 -7.85
C SER A 145 -12.95 15.52 -7.60
N GLY A 146 -12.53 15.85 -6.39
CA GLY A 146 -11.13 15.91 -6.01
C GLY A 146 -10.92 16.04 -4.51
N VAL A 147 -9.65 16.18 -4.12
CA VAL A 147 -9.22 16.23 -2.71
C VAL A 147 -8.30 17.44 -2.49
N GLU A 148 -8.53 18.15 -1.40
CA GLU A 148 -7.66 19.22 -0.91
C GLU A 148 -6.51 18.60 -0.09
N LEU A 149 -5.27 18.95 -0.43
CA LEU A 149 -4.05 18.45 0.20
C LEU A 149 -3.29 19.63 0.81
N ARG A 150 -2.72 19.47 2.00
CA ARG A 150 -1.98 20.52 2.72
C ARG A 150 -0.65 20.00 3.24
N SER A 151 0.10 19.37 2.33
CA SER A 151 1.46 18.88 2.55
C SER A 151 2.24 19.02 1.24
N SER A 152 3.49 19.47 1.33
CA SER A 152 4.40 19.59 0.17
C SER A 152 4.83 18.22 -0.34
N SER A 153 5.12 17.27 0.55
CA SER A 153 5.31 15.86 0.23
C SER A 153 4.00 15.09 0.38
N ILE A 154 3.68 14.25 -0.61
CA ILE A 154 2.46 13.43 -0.59
C ILE A 154 2.79 11.95 -0.64
N ASP A 155 2.06 11.17 0.18
CA ASP A 155 1.84 9.74 0.03
C ASP A 155 0.34 9.52 0.23
N MET A 156 -0.34 9.27 -0.87
CA MET A 156 -1.80 9.23 -0.98
C MET A 156 -2.24 7.93 -1.64
N VAL A 157 -3.27 7.29 -1.09
CA VAL A 157 -3.95 6.15 -1.68
C VAL A 157 -5.39 6.54 -1.97
N ALA A 158 -5.85 6.29 -3.20
CA ALA A 158 -7.20 6.56 -3.65
C ALA A 158 -7.85 5.28 -4.17
N GLU A 159 -9.09 5.02 -3.74
CA GLU A 159 -9.94 3.95 -4.26
C GLU A 159 -10.97 4.59 -5.19
N SER A 160 -11.01 4.16 -6.45
CA SER A 160 -11.93 4.70 -7.46
C SER A 160 -12.57 3.60 -8.32
N ARG A 161 -13.62 3.99 -9.04
CA ARG A 161 -14.43 3.11 -9.89
C ARG A 161 -14.50 3.71 -11.29
N TYR A 162 -14.26 2.89 -12.30
CA TYR A 162 -14.39 3.28 -13.71
C TYR A 162 -15.45 2.40 -14.38
N GLU A 163 -16.50 3.03 -14.92
CA GLU A 163 -17.68 2.36 -15.51
C GLU A 163 -17.78 2.60 -17.02
N GLY A 164 -16.65 2.93 -17.66
CA GLY A 164 -16.54 3.06 -19.12
C GLY A 164 -16.23 1.73 -19.81
N SER A 165 -15.62 1.80 -20.99
CA SER A 165 -15.31 0.61 -21.78
C SER A 165 -14.16 -0.21 -21.18
N ALA A 166 -14.35 -1.51 -21.00
CA ALA A 166 -13.25 -2.42 -20.63
C ALA A 166 -12.05 -2.40 -21.62
N ALA A 167 -12.24 -1.94 -22.86
CA ALA A 167 -11.20 -1.88 -23.88
C ALA A 167 -10.43 -0.54 -23.92
N SER A 168 -10.82 0.47 -23.13
CA SER A 168 -10.21 1.81 -23.18
C SER A 168 -10.27 2.47 -21.81
N LEU A 169 -9.14 2.87 -21.24
CA LEU A 169 -9.05 3.50 -19.92
C LEU A 169 -8.05 4.66 -19.92
N PRO A 170 -8.21 5.70 -19.08
CA PRO A 170 -7.21 6.74 -18.93
C PRO A 170 -5.95 6.18 -18.27
N ALA A 171 -4.77 6.54 -18.77
CA ALA A 171 -3.49 6.05 -18.25
C ALA A 171 -3.26 6.48 -16.79
N VAL A 172 -3.57 7.73 -16.46
CA VAL A 172 -3.49 8.29 -15.10
C VAL A 172 -4.84 8.53 -14.44
N GLY A 173 -5.86 8.99 -15.19
CA GLY A 173 -7.21 9.25 -14.67
C GLY A 173 -7.36 10.50 -13.80
N TRP A 174 -6.28 11.12 -13.35
CA TRP A 174 -6.28 12.41 -12.67
C TRP A 174 -6.05 13.55 -13.68
N SER A 175 -6.59 14.73 -13.40
CA SER A 175 -6.31 15.97 -14.15
C SER A 175 -4.93 16.54 -13.77
N HIS A 176 -3.89 15.73 -13.93
CA HIS A 176 -2.51 16.04 -13.61
C HIS A 176 -1.55 15.13 -14.39
N ASP A 177 -0.41 15.65 -14.82
CA ASP A 177 0.64 14.88 -15.52
C ASP A 177 1.55 14.16 -14.52
N PHE A 178 2.04 12.97 -14.83
CA PHE A 178 2.88 12.17 -13.93
C PHE A 178 4.26 11.92 -14.53
N ARG A 179 5.30 11.92 -13.69
CA ARG A 179 6.69 11.70 -14.11
C ARG A 179 6.93 10.25 -14.54
N SER A 180 6.35 9.31 -13.81
CA SER A 180 6.31 7.89 -14.15
C SER A 180 5.00 7.28 -13.72
N VAL A 181 4.53 6.30 -14.50
CA VAL A 181 3.35 5.50 -14.20
C VAL A 181 3.73 4.03 -14.26
N ASP A 182 3.30 3.28 -13.26
CA ASP A 182 3.34 1.82 -13.23
C ASP A 182 1.93 1.32 -12.93
N ALA A 183 1.41 0.37 -13.71
CA ALA A 183 0.09 -0.21 -13.47
C ALA A 183 0.10 -1.73 -13.51
N THR A 184 -0.58 -2.37 -12.56
CA THR A 184 -0.87 -3.81 -12.59
C THR A 184 -2.32 -4.02 -12.99
N LEU A 185 -2.54 -4.62 -14.15
CA LEU A 185 -3.86 -5.04 -14.63
C LEU A 185 -4.13 -6.48 -14.21
N ASN A 186 -5.06 -6.67 -13.26
CA ASN A 186 -5.55 -7.97 -12.84
C ASN A 186 -6.70 -8.40 -13.75
N LEU A 187 -6.52 -9.54 -14.44
CA LEU A 187 -7.52 -10.15 -15.29
C LEU A 187 -8.18 -11.34 -14.57
N PRO A 188 -9.52 -11.42 -14.55
CA PRO A 188 -10.22 -12.54 -13.90
C PRO A 188 -10.21 -13.81 -14.77
N PRO A 189 -10.56 -14.98 -14.22
CA PRO A 189 -10.41 -16.26 -14.93
C PRO A 189 -11.12 -16.30 -16.28
N GLY A 190 -10.40 -16.71 -17.33
CA GLY A 190 -10.91 -16.77 -18.69
C GLY A 190 -10.90 -15.44 -19.45
N TRP A 191 -10.40 -14.36 -18.86
CA TRP A 191 -9.98 -13.16 -19.58
C TRP A 191 -8.50 -13.22 -19.92
N ARG A 192 -8.10 -12.71 -21.09
CA ARG A 192 -6.69 -12.64 -21.52
C ARG A 192 -6.41 -11.40 -22.35
N LEU A 193 -5.27 -10.76 -22.15
CA LEU A 193 -4.85 -9.59 -22.93
C LEU A 193 -4.10 -10.02 -24.21
N ILE A 194 -4.59 -9.60 -25.37
CA ILE A 194 -3.90 -9.79 -26.66
C ILE A 194 -2.73 -8.82 -26.77
N HIS A 195 -3.00 -7.54 -26.51
CA HIS A 195 -2.08 -6.42 -26.68
C HIS A 195 -2.63 -5.19 -25.93
N ALA A 196 -1.74 -4.32 -25.46
CA ALA A 196 -2.09 -2.99 -24.94
C ALA A 196 -1.34 -1.92 -25.74
N ARG A 197 -2.03 -0.81 -26.03
CA ARG A 197 -1.53 0.34 -26.79
C ARG A 197 -1.61 1.61 -25.92
N GLY A 198 -0.66 2.52 -26.09
CA GLY A 198 -0.53 3.70 -25.22
C GLY A 198 0.28 3.43 -23.95
N VAL A 199 1.06 2.33 -23.95
CA VAL A 199 1.98 1.86 -22.89
C VAL A 199 3.31 1.49 -23.57
N ASP A 200 4.45 1.78 -22.93
CA ASP A 200 5.77 1.55 -23.53
C ASP A 200 6.23 0.09 -23.37
N GLN A 201 6.03 -0.48 -22.19
CA GLN A 201 6.39 -1.85 -21.86
C GLN A 201 5.19 -2.61 -21.28
N VAL A 202 4.95 -3.81 -21.81
CA VAL A 202 3.78 -4.64 -21.48
C VAL A 202 4.21 -6.11 -21.42
N GLU A 203 4.08 -6.72 -20.25
CA GLU A 203 4.39 -8.14 -20.05
C GLU A 203 3.15 -9.03 -20.30
N ASN A 204 3.33 -10.35 -20.38
CA ASN A 204 2.25 -11.35 -20.36
C ASN A 204 1.11 -11.16 -21.41
N THR A 205 1.39 -10.58 -22.58
CA THR A 205 0.39 -10.48 -23.67
C THR A 205 0.44 -11.64 -24.64
N TRP A 206 -0.69 -11.94 -25.30
CA TRP A 206 -0.72 -12.97 -26.36
C TRP A 206 0.22 -12.66 -27.53
N VAL A 207 0.52 -11.38 -27.80
CA VAL A 207 1.50 -10.98 -28.83
C VAL A 207 2.94 -11.16 -28.32
N ASN A 208 3.29 -10.64 -27.13
CA ASN A 208 4.69 -10.60 -26.67
C ASN A 208 5.23 -11.97 -26.22
N GLN A 209 4.38 -12.97 -26.02
CA GLN A 209 4.81 -14.36 -25.78
C GLN A 209 5.41 -15.04 -27.04
N TRP A 210 5.25 -14.48 -28.25
CA TRP A 210 5.80 -15.06 -29.48
C TRP A 210 7.27 -14.67 -29.65
N THR A 211 8.15 -15.67 -29.70
CA THR A 211 9.55 -15.43 -30.08
C THR A 211 9.76 -15.48 -31.59
N LEU A 212 10.87 -14.89 -32.07
CA LEU A 212 11.32 -15.06 -33.46
C LEU A 212 11.52 -16.55 -33.84
N LEU A 213 11.89 -17.39 -32.87
CA LEU A 213 12.03 -18.83 -33.06
C LEU A 213 10.67 -19.52 -33.26
N ASP A 214 9.64 -19.12 -32.52
CA ASP A 214 8.28 -19.67 -32.65
C ASP A 214 7.67 -19.34 -34.03
N LEU A 215 7.86 -18.10 -34.50
CA LEU A 215 7.43 -17.68 -35.84
C LEU A 215 8.17 -18.45 -36.95
N PHE A 216 9.49 -18.61 -36.82
CA PHE A 216 10.30 -19.39 -37.75
C PHE A 216 9.89 -20.88 -37.76
N LEU A 217 9.68 -21.47 -36.59
CA LEU A 217 9.22 -22.85 -36.43
C LEU A 217 7.82 -23.05 -37.06
N MET A 218 6.86 -22.17 -36.77
CA MET A 218 5.53 -22.18 -37.36
C MET A 218 5.59 -22.19 -38.90
N LEU A 219 6.38 -21.29 -39.50
CA LEU A 219 6.52 -21.19 -40.95
C LEU A 219 7.18 -22.42 -41.57
N ILE A 220 8.25 -22.96 -40.96
CA ILE A 220 8.92 -24.17 -41.45
C ILE A 220 8.02 -25.40 -41.34
N LEU A 221 7.30 -25.59 -40.23
CA LEU A 221 6.37 -26.71 -40.06
C LEU A 221 5.24 -26.63 -41.10
N ALA A 222 4.65 -25.45 -41.32
CA ALA A 222 3.63 -25.24 -42.34
C ALA A 222 4.16 -25.49 -43.78
N ALA A 223 5.39 -25.05 -44.09
CA ALA A 223 6.04 -25.32 -45.37
C ALA A 223 6.35 -26.82 -45.57
N ALA A 224 6.80 -27.52 -44.53
CA ALA A 224 7.02 -28.96 -44.56
C ALA A 224 5.71 -29.74 -44.79
N VAL A 225 4.63 -29.37 -44.10
CA VAL A 225 3.29 -29.95 -44.34
C VAL A 225 2.81 -29.64 -45.77
N THR A 226 3.03 -28.41 -46.26
CA THR A 226 2.74 -28.03 -47.66
C THR A 226 3.45 -28.94 -48.65
N ARG A 227 4.75 -29.22 -48.43
CA ARG A 227 5.56 -30.03 -49.34
C ARG A 227 5.19 -31.51 -49.31
N LEU A 228 4.69 -32.00 -48.18
CA LEU A 228 4.33 -33.40 -47.95
C LEU A 228 2.87 -33.73 -48.33
N TRP A 229 1.88 -32.87 -48.02
CA TRP A 229 0.45 -33.16 -48.28
C TRP A 229 -0.26 -32.12 -49.17
N GLY A 230 0.43 -31.06 -49.58
CA GLY A 230 -0.09 -30.02 -50.47
C GLY A 230 -0.59 -28.78 -49.74
N PHE A 231 -0.87 -27.73 -50.52
CA PHE A 231 -1.20 -26.39 -50.02
C PHE A 231 -2.36 -26.32 -49.00
N PRO A 232 -3.51 -27.02 -49.18
CA PRO A 232 -4.60 -26.95 -48.21
C PRO A 232 -4.21 -27.49 -46.82
N SER A 233 -3.40 -28.55 -46.78
CA SER A 233 -2.85 -29.08 -45.52
C SER A 233 -1.81 -28.14 -44.90
N GLY A 234 -1.03 -27.47 -45.73
CA GLY A 234 -0.09 -26.42 -45.29
C GLY A 234 -0.79 -25.22 -44.66
N ALA A 235 -1.85 -24.72 -45.29
CA ALA A 235 -2.68 -23.63 -44.76
C ALA A 235 -3.37 -24.04 -43.45
N LEU A 236 -3.90 -25.27 -43.37
CA LEU A 236 -4.43 -25.83 -42.11
C LEU A 236 -3.34 -25.83 -41.03
N ALA A 237 -2.15 -26.36 -41.33
CA ALA A 237 -1.04 -26.39 -40.36
C ALA A 237 -0.63 -24.99 -39.89
N LEU A 238 -0.56 -24.01 -40.79
CA LEU A 238 -0.25 -22.62 -40.45
C LEU A 238 -1.27 -22.05 -39.45
N ILE A 239 -2.57 -22.21 -39.72
CA ILE A 239 -3.65 -21.71 -38.85
C ILE A 239 -3.67 -22.46 -37.51
N THR A 240 -3.53 -23.80 -37.52
CA THR A 240 -3.45 -24.60 -36.29
C THR A 240 -2.29 -24.15 -35.42
N LEU A 241 -1.08 -24.03 -35.98
CA LEU A 241 0.13 -23.65 -35.24
C LEU A 241 0.05 -22.19 -34.75
N ALA A 242 -0.45 -21.25 -35.57
CA ALA A 242 -0.67 -19.85 -35.16
C ALA A 242 -1.63 -19.71 -33.95
N LEU A 243 -2.51 -20.68 -33.72
CA LEU A 243 -3.48 -20.65 -32.62
C LEU A 243 -3.11 -21.52 -31.42
N THR A 244 -2.14 -22.43 -31.56
CA THR A 244 -1.80 -23.44 -30.55
C THR A 244 -0.35 -23.39 -30.08
N LEU A 245 0.59 -22.96 -30.93
CA LEU A 245 2.02 -23.06 -30.62
C LEU A 245 2.43 -22.15 -29.45
N SER A 246 1.73 -21.04 -29.24
CA SER A 246 1.91 -20.15 -28.09
C SER A 246 1.32 -20.69 -26.78
N GLU A 247 0.44 -21.69 -26.82
CA GLU A 247 -0.28 -22.16 -25.63
C GLU A 247 0.60 -23.06 -24.75
N PRO A 248 0.34 -23.12 -23.43
CA PRO A 248 0.95 -24.12 -22.56
C PRO A 248 0.57 -25.53 -23.03
N GLU A 249 1.48 -26.48 -22.79
CA GLU A 249 1.30 -27.92 -23.05
C GLU A 249 0.98 -28.32 -24.51
N ALA A 250 1.05 -27.37 -25.45
CA ALA A 250 0.92 -27.65 -26.87
C ALA A 250 2.01 -28.61 -27.37
N PRO A 251 1.72 -29.53 -28.31
CA PRO A 251 2.68 -30.52 -28.83
C PRO A 251 3.74 -29.91 -29.78
N ARG A 252 4.46 -28.86 -29.38
CA ARG A 252 5.32 -28.00 -30.22
C ARG A 252 6.35 -28.79 -31.05
N TRP A 253 7.32 -29.44 -30.40
CA TRP A 253 8.47 -30.08 -31.08
C TRP A 253 8.17 -31.44 -31.71
N ILE A 254 7.15 -32.16 -31.22
CA ILE A 254 6.80 -33.49 -31.75
C ILE A 254 6.27 -33.40 -33.21
N TRP A 255 5.68 -32.28 -33.61
CA TRP A 255 5.37 -32.02 -35.03
C TRP A 255 6.62 -32.08 -35.90
N ALA A 256 7.72 -31.42 -35.52
CA ALA A 256 8.97 -31.44 -36.28
C ALA A 256 9.51 -32.87 -36.44
N TYR A 257 9.54 -33.65 -35.34
CA TYR A 257 9.97 -35.05 -35.37
C TYR A 257 9.12 -35.91 -36.32
N VAL A 258 7.80 -35.80 -36.24
CA VAL A 258 6.88 -36.58 -37.10
C VAL A 258 7.03 -36.20 -38.58
N LEU A 259 7.24 -34.92 -38.90
CA LEU A 259 7.45 -34.46 -40.27
C LEU A 259 8.79 -34.92 -40.85
N ILE A 260 9.87 -34.88 -40.06
CA ILE A 260 11.19 -35.40 -40.46
C ILE A 260 11.10 -36.91 -40.69
N ALA A 261 10.50 -37.65 -39.76
CA ALA A 261 10.31 -39.10 -39.89
C ALA A 261 9.47 -39.46 -41.12
N GLU A 262 8.40 -38.71 -41.41
CA GLU A 262 7.59 -38.92 -42.62
C GLU A 262 8.36 -38.63 -43.91
N ALA A 263 9.15 -37.56 -43.96
CA ALA A 263 9.99 -37.24 -45.11
C ALA A 263 11.02 -38.36 -45.39
N LEU A 264 11.68 -38.86 -44.34
CA LEU A 264 12.62 -39.98 -44.46
C LEU A 264 11.94 -41.27 -44.92
N VAL A 265 10.76 -41.62 -44.39
CA VAL A 265 9.98 -42.79 -44.83
C VAL A 265 9.61 -42.73 -46.32
N ARG A 266 9.38 -41.53 -46.87
CA ARG A 266 9.05 -41.32 -48.29
C ARG A 266 10.27 -41.35 -49.23
N MET A 267 11.46 -41.06 -48.70
CA MET A 267 12.70 -40.98 -49.48
C MET A 267 13.50 -42.30 -49.48
N LEU A 268 13.37 -43.11 -48.44
CA LEU A 268 14.15 -44.35 -48.30
C LEU A 268 13.60 -45.53 -49.13
N PRO A 269 14.45 -46.27 -49.87
CA PRO A 269 14.06 -47.51 -50.54
C PRO A 269 13.77 -48.63 -49.53
N ALA A 270 13.10 -49.69 -49.99
CA ALA A 270 12.74 -50.82 -49.13
C ALA A 270 13.98 -51.57 -48.59
N GLY A 271 14.12 -51.63 -47.27
CA GLY A 271 15.23 -52.29 -46.58
C GLY A 271 15.08 -52.28 -45.06
N SER A 272 16.03 -52.87 -44.34
CA SER A 272 16.03 -52.96 -42.87
C SER A 272 16.01 -51.57 -42.20
N PHE A 273 16.85 -50.65 -42.66
CA PHE A 273 16.88 -49.26 -42.17
C PHE A 273 15.52 -48.54 -42.39
N ALA A 274 14.87 -48.73 -43.54
CA ALA A 274 13.55 -48.19 -43.79
C ALA A 274 12.45 -48.81 -42.90
N ASN A 275 12.64 -50.02 -42.38
CA ASN A 275 11.75 -50.60 -41.36
C ASN A 275 11.98 -49.94 -39.99
N VAL A 276 13.23 -49.64 -39.61
CA VAL A 276 13.57 -48.90 -38.37
C VAL A 276 12.96 -47.49 -38.41
N VAL A 277 13.14 -46.76 -39.51
CA VAL A 277 12.60 -45.40 -39.68
C VAL A 277 11.06 -45.41 -39.71
N ARG A 278 10.43 -46.44 -40.28
CA ARG A 278 8.96 -46.64 -40.17
C ARG A 278 8.51 -46.92 -38.73
N GLY A 279 9.29 -47.67 -37.94
CA GLY A 279 9.06 -47.86 -36.51
C GLY A 279 9.15 -46.54 -35.73
N ALA A 280 10.20 -45.77 -35.95
CA ALA A 280 10.40 -44.44 -35.37
C ALA A 280 9.26 -43.47 -35.71
N ARG A 281 8.81 -43.44 -36.98
CA ARG A 281 7.62 -42.67 -37.40
C ARG A 281 6.37 -43.08 -36.62
N MET A 282 6.11 -44.38 -36.47
CA MET A 282 4.93 -44.86 -35.74
C MET A 282 4.99 -44.50 -34.25
N LEU A 283 6.18 -44.56 -33.63
CA LEU A 283 6.39 -44.10 -32.26
C LEU A 283 6.14 -42.58 -32.14
N GLY A 284 6.67 -41.78 -33.07
CA GLY A 284 6.42 -40.33 -33.12
C GLY A 284 4.94 -39.99 -33.27
N LEU A 285 4.22 -40.71 -34.13
CA LEU A 285 2.76 -40.54 -34.28
C LEU A 285 2.00 -40.95 -33.01
N ALA A 286 2.45 -41.99 -32.29
CA ALA A 286 1.85 -42.38 -31.01
C ALA A 286 2.02 -41.27 -29.95
N VAL A 287 3.25 -40.76 -29.80
CA VAL A 287 3.56 -39.65 -28.88
C VAL A 287 2.79 -38.38 -29.28
N LEU A 288 2.72 -38.06 -30.58
CA LEU A 288 1.94 -36.92 -31.09
C LEU A 288 0.45 -37.05 -30.71
N VAL A 289 -0.16 -38.22 -30.92
CA VAL A 289 -1.57 -38.46 -30.56
C VAL A 289 -1.78 -38.37 -29.05
N GLY A 290 -0.86 -38.90 -28.23
CA GLY A 290 -0.92 -38.80 -26.77
C GLY A 290 -0.87 -37.35 -26.28
N LEU A 291 0.14 -36.58 -26.71
CA LEU A 291 0.30 -35.17 -26.34
C LEU A 291 -0.85 -34.31 -26.89
N SER A 292 -1.32 -34.57 -28.11
CA SER A 292 -2.46 -33.86 -28.69
C SER A 292 -3.76 -34.17 -27.94
N LEU A 293 -3.94 -35.39 -27.43
CA LEU A 293 -5.10 -35.76 -26.62
C LEU A 293 -5.08 -35.03 -25.27
N LEU A 294 -3.92 -34.99 -24.58
CA LEU A 294 -3.75 -34.24 -23.34
C LEU A 294 -4.08 -32.75 -23.54
N PHE A 295 -3.48 -32.13 -24.57
CA PHE A 295 -3.73 -30.74 -24.95
C PHE A 295 -5.22 -30.48 -25.28
N VAL A 296 -5.87 -31.37 -26.05
CA VAL A 296 -7.30 -31.26 -26.37
C VAL A 296 -8.18 -31.32 -25.12
N VAL A 297 -7.86 -32.20 -24.18
CA VAL A 297 -8.59 -32.29 -22.90
C VAL A 297 -8.40 -31.00 -22.10
N GLN A 298 -7.17 -30.52 -21.94
CA GLN A 298 -6.88 -29.28 -21.20
C GLN A 298 -7.52 -28.03 -21.83
N GLN A 299 -7.42 -27.85 -23.15
CA GLN A 299 -8.10 -26.74 -23.83
C GLN A 299 -9.62 -26.81 -23.65
N GLY A 300 -10.20 -28.02 -23.66
CA GLY A 300 -11.62 -28.24 -23.38
C GLY A 300 -11.98 -27.89 -21.94
N LEU A 301 -11.16 -28.32 -20.98
CA LEU A 301 -11.35 -28.03 -19.56
C LEU A 301 -11.20 -26.54 -19.24
N HIS A 302 -10.16 -25.86 -19.73
CA HIS A 302 -9.94 -24.43 -19.49
C HIS A 302 -11.01 -23.57 -20.18
N GLY A 303 -11.39 -23.90 -21.43
CA GLY A 303 -12.49 -23.21 -22.10
C GLY A 303 -13.83 -23.37 -21.35
N MET A 304 -14.16 -24.59 -20.91
CA MET A 304 -15.40 -24.84 -20.16
C MET A 304 -15.33 -24.40 -18.69
N TYR A 305 -14.16 -24.34 -18.08
CA TYR A 305 -13.97 -24.00 -16.67
C TYR A 305 -12.69 -23.17 -16.51
N PRO A 306 -12.72 -21.86 -16.81
CA PRO A 306 -11.51 -21.03 -16.76
C PRO A 306 -10.90 -20.94 -15.36
N ALA A 307 -11.71 -21.12 -14.31
CA ALA A 307 -11.27 -21.26 -12.92
C ALA A 307 -10.41 -22.52 -12.62
N LEU A 308 -10.07 -23.33 -13.64
CA LEU A 308 -9.11 -24.44 -13.55
C LEU A 308 -7.75 -24.13 -14.18
N GLU A 309 -7.58 -23.00 -14.89
CA GLU A 309 -6.30 -22.65 -15.54
C GLU A 309 -5.14 -22.48 -14.54
N ARG A 310 -5.45 -22.18 -13.27
CA ARG A 310 -4.51 -22.13 -12.15
C ARG A 310 -5.14 -22.85 -10.95
N SER A 311 -4.34 -23.59 -10.18
CA SER A 311 -4.83 -24.53 -9.15
C SER A 311 -5.45 -23.87 -7.91
N SER A 312 -5.30 -22.56 -7.74
CA SER A 312 -6.11 -21.72 -6.85
C SER A 312 -5.92 -20.25 -7.23
N PRO A 313 -6.93 -19.36 -7.09
CA PRO A 313 -6.63 -17.93 -7.03
C PRO A 313 -5.74 -17.71 -5.81
N ALA A 314 -4.58 -17.08 -6.00
CA ALA A 314 -3.78 -16.69 -4.86
C ALA A 314 -4.57 -15.64 -4.08
N ARG A 315 -5.19 -16.06 -2.97
CA ARG A 315 -5.92 -15.16 -2.06
C ARG A 315 -4.91 -14.15 -1.56
N GLY A 316 -5.06 -12.89 -2.00
CA GLY A 316 -4.09 -11.84 -1.73
C GLY A 316 -4.05 -11.51 -0.25
N GLY A 317 -3.16 -12.16 0.50
CA GLY A 317 -2.59 -11.53 1.67
C GLY A 317 -1.89 -10.23 1.25
N PRO A 318 -1.79 -9.23 2.15
CA PRO A 318 -1.00 -8.04 1.84
C PRO A 318 0.41 -8.45 1.39
N PRO A 319 1.00 -7.77 0.39
CA PRO A 319 2.32 -8.14 -0.10
C PRO A 319 3.30 -8.15 1.09
N PRO A 320 4.17 -9.17 1.21
CA PRO A 320 5.22 -9.12 2.22
C PRO A 320 6.02 -7.83 2.00
N PRO A 321 6.32 -7.06 3.06
CA PRO A 321 7.18 -5.89 2.91
C PRO A 321 8.50 -6.31 2.25
N PRO A 322 9.12 -5.46 1.41
CA PRO A 322 10.33 -5.81 0.70
C PRO A 322 11.37 -6.32 1.69
N ILE A 323 11.82 -7.56 1.49
CA ILE A 323 12.68 -8.27 2.44
C ILE A 323 14.09 -7.70 2.35
N THR A 324 14.32 -6.56 3.01
CA THR A 324 15.65 -6.26 3.56
C THR A 324 15.98 -7.40 4.51
N SER A 325 17.07 -8.12 4.24
CA SER A 325 17.41 -9.41 4.84
C SER A 325 17.52 -9.37 6.37
N ALA A 326 16.40 -9.59 7.05
CA ALA A 326 16.31 -9.75 8.49
C ALA A 326 16.30 -11.24 8.86
N ARG A 327 17.07 -11.58 9.89
CA ARG A 327 17.46 -12.96 10.23
C ARG A 327 16.30 -13.67 10.94
N SER A 328 15.86 -14.80 10.39
CA SER A 328 14.77 -15.63 10.94
C SER A 328 15.10 -16.26 12.30
N VAL A 329 14.16 -16.23 13.24
CA VAL A 329 14.10 -17.12 14.40
C VAL A 329 12.68 -17.69 14.53
N SER A 330 12.59 -19.02 14.65
CA SER A 330 11.34 -19.77 14.85
C SER A 330 11.18 -20.17 16.31
N PHE A 331 9.94 -20.26 16.80
CA PHE A 331 9.64 -20.79 18.13
C PHE A 331 9.61 -22.34 18.16
N ALA A 332 10.26 -22.97 19.14
CA ALA A 332 10.00 -24.34 19.62
C ALA A 332 10.53 -24.54 21.06
N VAL A 333 10.00 -25.54 21.80
CA VAL A 333 10.08 -25.71 23.28
C VAL A 333 10.33 -27.20 23.61
N ALA A 334 11.02 -27.63 24.69
CA ALA A 334 11.67 -26.96 25.84
C ALA A 334 13.22 -27.17 25.79
N ASP A 335 14.06 -27.31 26.84
CA ASP A 335 13.96 -27.46 28.31
C ASP A 335 15.30 -27.00 28.95
N PRO A 336 15.39 -26.62 30.25
CA PRO A 336 16.58 -25.97 30.81
C PRO A 336 17.51 -26.92 31.59
N ASP A 337 18.73 -27.15 31.08
CA ASP A 337 19.97 -27.32 31.87
C ASP A 337 21.15 -27.70 30.95
N ALA A 338 22.05 -26.74 30.66
CA ALA A 338 23.48 -26.94 30.38
C ALA A 338 24.15 -25.64 29.89
N SER A 339 25.08 -25.10 30.67
CA SER A 339 26.16 -24.21 30.19
C SER A 339 27.35 -25.05 29.70
N PRO A 340 28.14 -24.52 28.76
CA PRO A 340 29.51 -24.15 29.15
C PRO A 340 30.00 -22.82 28.55
N GLU A 341 31.02 -22.26 29.19
CA GLU A 341 31.70 -21.01 28.83
C GLU A 341 32.55 -21.13 27.55
N PHE A 342 32.80 -20.00 26.87
CA PHE A 342 34.14 -19.69 26.34
C PHE A 342 34.35 -18.16 26.19
N GLU A 343 35.61 -17.76 26.06
CA GLU A 343 36.15 -16.49 26.55
C GLU A 343 36.77 -15.60 25.44
N LEU A 344 37.01 -14.32 25.75
CA LEU A 344 37.95 -13.36 25.11
C LEU A 344 37.62 -12.79 23.70
N PRO A 345 38.25 -11.65 23.28
CA PRO A 345 38.95 -10.59 24.03
C PRO A 345 38.44 -9.16 23.72
N ALA A 346 39.01 -8.16 24.41
CA ALA A 346 38.78 -6.73 24.19
C ALA A 346 39.97 -6.02 23.51
N GLU A 347 39.70 -4.83 22.94
CA GLU A 347 40.58 -3.73 22.46
C GLU A 347 39.98 -3.18 21.13
N GLY A 348 39.99 -1.89 20.80
CA GLY A 348 40.41 -0.69 21.54
C GLY A 348 40.70 0.44 20.55
N THR A 349 40.24 1.68 20.82
CA THR A 349 40.82 3.00 20.44
C THR A 349 39.79 4.10 20.66
N ALA A 350 40.23 5.26 21.16
CA ALA A 350 39.39 6.44 21.36
C ALA A 350 39.81 7.56 20.40
N GLU A 351 38.85 8.18 19.72
CA GLU A 351 39.03 9.45 19.02
C GLU A 351 38.06 10.51 19.55
N GLN A 352 38.56 11.74 19.66
CA GLN A 352 37.82 12.88 20.18
C GLN A 352 36.71 13.31 19.19
N ARG A 353 35.49 13.49 19.70
CA ARG A 353 34.45 14.25 18.99
C ARG A 353 33.94 15.40 19.85
N VAL A 354 34.18 16.61 19.35
CA VAL A 354 33.58 17.85 19.84
C VAL A 354 32.06 17.77 19.64
N PRO A 355 31.22 18.10 20.64
CA PRO A 355 29.78 18.07 20.47
C PRO A 355 29.30 19.29 19.67
N HIS A 356 29.13 19.12 18.35
CA HIS A 356 28.25 19.99 17.58
C HIS A 356 26.81 19.77 18.03
N ALA A 357 26.25 20.76 18.75
CA ALA A 357 24.84 20.80 19.09
C ALA A 357 24.03 21.19 17.84
N ALA A 358 23.66 20.20 17.03
CA ALA A 358 22.67 20.41 15.96
C ALA A 358 21.32 20.84 16.59
N PRO A 359 20.68 21.91 16.11
CA PRO A 359 19.35 22.28 16.58
C PRO A 359 18.36 21.17 16.20
N ARG A 360 17.63 20.64 17.18
CA ARG A 360 16.60 19.63 16.92
C ARG A 360 15.45 20.29 16.13
N PRO A 361 15.04 19.73 14.97
CA PRO A 361 13.87 20.24 14.27
C PRO A 361 12.64 20.08 15.16
N ARG A 362 11.88 21.17 15.31
CA ARG A 362 10.67 21.22 16.10
C ARG A 362 9.58 20.47 15.32
N LYS A 363 9.35 19.19 15.64
CA LYS A 363 8.18 18.46 15.10
C LYS A 363 6.90 19.12 15.61
N VAL A 364 6.34 20.02 14.82
CA VAL A 364 5.01 20.57 15.04
C VAL A 364 4.00 19.47 14.74
N SER A 365 3.25 19.02 15.75
CA SER A 365 2.17 18.04 15.52
C SER A 365 0.98 18.75 14.87
N TYR A 366 0.72 18.43 13.61
CA TYR A 366 -0.44 18.94 12.85
C TYR A 366 -1.77 18.32 13.31
N GLU A 367 -1.76 17.27 14.13
CA GLU A 367 -2.95 16.54 14.56
C GLU A 367 -3.93 17.39 15.40
N GLN A 368 -3.45 18.45 16.05
CA GLN A 368 -4.27 19.29 16.95
C GLN A 368 -5.03 20.45 16.26
N LYS A 369 -4.79 20.72 14.97
CA LYS A 369 -5.45 21.83 14.24
C LYS A 369 -6.67 21.40 13.39
N ILE A 370 -6.89 20.10 13.15
CA ILE A 370 -8.00 19.62 12.32
C ILE A 370 -9.28 19.53 13.17
N GLY A 371 -10.01 20.65 13.24
CA GLY A 371 -11.38 20.63 13.73
C GLY A 371 -12.27 19.76 12.84
N VAL A 372 -12.88 18.72 13.40
CA VAL A 372 -13.74 17.78 12.66
C VAL A 372 -15.09 18.45 12.35
N ASP A 373 -15.43 18.56 11.07
CA ASP A 373 -16.75 19.01 10.63
C ASP A 373 -17.81 17.92 10.92
N PRO A 374 -18.79 18.15 11.82
CA PRO A 374 -19.78 17.14 12.18
C PRO A 374 -20.71 16.74 11.03
N ASN A 375 -20.78 17.57 9.97
CA ASN A 375 -21.60 17.27 8.80
C ASN A 375 -20.84 16.47 7.73
N ALA A 376 -19.51 16.47 7.70
CA ALA A 376 -18.71 15.75 6.72
C ALA A 376 -18.88 14.22 6.82
N ILE A 377 -19.37 13.59 5.75
CA ILE A 377 -19.37 12.13 5.60
C ILE A 377 -18.11 11.77 4.83
N VAL A 378 -17.13 11.21 5.53
CA VAL A 378 -15.96 10.60 4.88
C VAL A 378 -16.44 9.37 4.10
N GLN A 379 -16.08 9.30 2.81
CA GLN A 379 -16.52 8.24 1.93
C GLN A 379 -15.66 6.96 2.11
N THR A 380 -16.30 5.79 2.16
CA THR A 380 -15.66 4.51 2.49
C THR A 380 -15.18 3.69 1.29
N GLY A 381 -15.27 4.22 0.07
CA GLY A 381 -14.77 3.55 -1.15
C GLY A 381 -15.77 2.61 -1.83
N PRO A 382 -15.45 2.13 -3.05
CA PRO A 382 -16.26 1.16 -3.80
C PRO A 382 -16.07 -0.30 -3.34
N GLY A 383 -15.16 -0.53 -2.38
CA GLY A 383 -14.66 -1.84 -1.96
C GLY A 383 -13.57 -2.36 -2.92
N LEU A 384 -12.42 -2.77 -2.38
CA LEU A 384 -11.30 -3.27 -3.20
C LEU A 384 -11.39 -4.81 -3.38
N PRO A 385 -11.28 -5.33 -4.62
CA PRO A 385 -11.16 -6.76 -4.84
C PRO A 385 -9.82 -7.31 -4.30
N HIS A 386 -9.87 -8.47 -3.64
CA HIS A 386 -8.67 -9.13 -3.06
C HIS A 386 -8.26 -10.41 -3.81
N TRP A 387 -8.89 -10.68 -4.95
CA TRP A 387 -8.52 -11.80 -5.81
C TRP A 387 -7.29 -11.45 -6.65
N SER A 388 -6.49 -12.47 -6.96
CA SER A 388 -5.43 -12.39 -7.97
C SER A 388 -5.44 -13.66 -8.83
N TRP A 389 -5.23 -13.49 -10.13
CA TRP A 389 -5.24 -14.60 -11.10
C TRP A 389 -4.12 -14.42 -12.13
N GLU A 390 -4.34 -13.63 -13.18
CA GLU A 390 -3.31 -13.18 -14.11
C GLU A 390 -3.08 -11.67 -13.92
N GLY A 391 -1.84 -11.31 -13.57
CA GLY A 391 -1.39 -9.93 -13.46
C GLY A 391 -0.56 -9.56 -14.69
N VAL A 392 -0.94 -8.46 -15.35
CA VAL A 392 -0.20 -7.84 -16.45
C VAL A 392 0.46 -6.56 -15.94
N SER A 393 1.78 -6.50 -16.02
CA SER A 393 2.57 -5.29 -15.79
C SER A 393 2.46 -4.36 -16.99
N LEU A 394 2.08 -3.10 -16.74
CA LEU A 394 2.06 -1.99 -17.69
C LEU A 394 3.03 -0.92 -17.16
N HIS A 395 4.03 -0.54 -17.95
CA HIS A 395 5.04 0.43 -17.54
C HIS A 395 5.25 1.51 -18.62
N TRP A 396 5.42 2.75 -18.15
CA TRP A 396 5.71 3.93 -18.96
C TRP A 396 7.10 4.46 -18.61
N SER A 397 7.96 4.58 -19.60
CA SER A 397 9.39 4.90 -19.41
C SER A 397 9.68 6.40 -19.45
N GLY A 398 8.65 7.24 -19.42
CA GLY A 398 8.74 8.70 -19.38
C GLY A 398 7.45 9.36 -18.89
N PRO A 399 7.36 10.70 -18.90
CA PRO A 399 6.21 11.44 -18.41
C PRO A 399 4.92 11.07 -19.15
N VAL A 400 3.84 10.93 -18.39
CA VAL A 400 2.50 10.54 -18.88
C VAL A 400 1.55 11.70 -18.68
N ALA A 401 0.95 12.18 -19.77
CA ALA A 401 0.02 13.30 -19.75
C ALA A 401 -1.36 12.90 -19.20
N GLN A 402 -2.07 13.85 -18.60
CA GLN A 402 -3.41 13.67 -18.02
C GLN A 402 -4.47 13.14 -19.01
N ASP A 403 -4.31 13.44 -20.30
CA ASP A 403 -5.22 13.04 -21.39
C ASP A 403 -4.82 11.72 -22.08
N GLN A 404 -3.72 11.09 -21.67
CA GLN A 404 -3.23 9.86 -22.29
C GLN A 404 -4.19 8.68 -22.03
N VAL A 405 -4.57 7.98 -23.10
CA VAL A 405 -5.49 6.83 -23.06
C VAL A 405 -4.76 5.53 -23.40
N VAL A 406 -5.06 4.49 -22.63
CA VAL A 406 -4.65 3.10 -22.88
C VAL A 406 -5.78 2.37 -23.59
N SER A 407 -5.46 1.66 -24.67
CA SER A 407 -6.41 0.74 -25.33
C SER A 407 -5.97 -0.71 -25.14
N LEU A 408 -6.89 -1.56 -24.68
CA LEU A 408 -6.67 -2.96 -24.36
C LEU A 408 -7.43 -3.85 -25.34
N ALA A 409 -6.72 -4.72 -26.05
CA ALA A 409 -7.33 -5.77 -26.86
C ALA A 409 -7.58 -7.01 -25.99
N LEU A 410 -8.76 -7.11 -25.38
CA LEU A 410 -9.13 -8.20 -24.46
C LEU A 410 -9.87 -9.34 -25.15
N LEU A 411 -9.57 -10.58 -24.74
CA LEU A 411 -10.39 -11.77 -24.99
C LEU A 411 -11.20 -12.09 -23.75
N GLY A 412 -12.52 -11.97 -23.83
CA GLY A 412 -13.43 -12.41 -22.76
C GLY A 412 -13.67 -13.93 -22.76
N PRO A 413 -14.27 -14.49 -21.69
CA PRO A 413 -14.42 -15.93 -21.50
C PRO A 413 -15.25 -16.62 -22.58
N GLY A 414 -16.24 -15.93 -23.17
CA GLY A 414 -17.00 -16.44 -24.31
C GLY A 414 -16.16 -16.58 -25.59
N MET A 415 -15.23 -15.66 -25.82
CA MET A 415 -14.30 -15.74 -26.97
C MET A 415 -13.27 -16.85 -26.75
N ASN A 416 -12.71 -16.94 -25.55
CA ASN A 416 -11.77 -18.00 -25.18
C ASN A 416 -12.40 -19.40 -25.28
N LEU A 417 -13.68 -19.58 -24.90
CA LEU A 417 -14.42 -20.83 -25.13
C LEU A 417 -14.44 -21.22 -26.63
N VAL A 418 -14.77 -20.28 -27.52
CA VAL A 418 -14.81 -20.52 -28.97
C VAL A 418 -13.41 -20.79 -29.53
N LEU A 419 -12.40 -20.05 -29.10
CA LEU A 419 -11.00 -20.27 -29.48
C LEU A 419 -10.52 -21.66 -29.04
N SER A 420 -10.83 -22.09 -27.81
CA SER A 420 -10.49 -23.44 -27.31
C SER A 420 -11.11 -24.55 -28.15
N PHE A 421 -12.40 -24.47 -28.49
CA PHE A 421 -13.03 -25.44 -29.38
C PHE A 421 -12.44 -25.41 -30.80
N MET A 422 -12.11 -24.22 -31.33
CA MET A 422 -11.44 -24.11 -32.62
C MET A 422 -10.05 -24.76 -32.59
N ARG A 423 -9.24 -24.53 -31.55
CA ARG A 423 -7.93 -25.18 -31.34
C ARG A 423 -8.06 -26.70 -31.28
N ILE A 424 -9.05 -27.23 -30.58
CA ILE A 424 -9.34 -28.67 -30.51
C ILE A 424 -9.62 -29.23 -31.91
N LEU A 425 -10.55 -28.61 -32.65
CA LEU A 425 -10.95 -29.06 -33.99
C LEU A 425 -9.79 -28.98 -34.99
N LEU A 426 -9.02 -27.89 -34.97
CA LEU A 426 -7.86 -27.67 -35.83
C LEU A 426 -6.70 -28.63 -35.52
N THR A 427 -6.45 -28.92 -34.24
CA THR A 427 -5.44 -29.90 -33.82
C THR A 427 -5.84 -31.31 -34.24
N ALA A 428 -7.09 -31.70 -33.99
CA ALA A 428 -7.64 -33.00 -34.42
C ALA A 428 -7.58 -33.17 -35.95
N ALA A 429 -7.95 -32.13 -36.71
CA ALA A 429 -7.85 -32.14 -38.16
C ALA A 429 -6.40 -32.31 -38.66
N LEU A 430 -5.44 -31.61 -38.05
CA LEU A 430 -4.02 -31.72 -38.42
C LEU A 430 -3.44 -33.10 -38.08
N VAL A 431 -3.80 -33.68 -36.93
CA VAL A 431 -3.44 -35.07 -36.57
C VAL A 431 -4.03 -36.08 -37.57
N LEU A 432 -5.29 -35.90 -37.99
CA LEU A 432 -5.89 -36.77 -39.01
C LEU A 432 -5.17 -36.70 -40.36
N VAL A 433 -4.68 -35.53 -40.76
CA VAL A 433 -3.83 -35.36 -41.96
C VAL A 433 -2.51 -36.13 -41.85
N THR A 434 -1.79 -36.04 -40.72
CA THR A 434 -0.51 -36.78 -40.54
C THR A 434 -0.70 -38.30 -40.43
N LEU A 435 -1.86 -38.75 -39.96
CA LEU A 435 -2.29 -40.16 -40.00
C LEU A 435 -2.76 -40.63 -41.39
N GLY A 436 -2.94 -39.72 -42.36
CA GLY A 436 -3.40 -40.03 -43.72
C GLY A 436 -4.92 -40.26 -43.84
N ILE A 437 -5.70 -39.87 -42.84
CA ILE A 437 -7.15 -40.09 -42.75
C ILE A 437 -7.87 -38.84 -43.29
N GLY A 438 -8.11 -38.80 -44.60
CA GLY A 438 -8.94 -37.76 -45.23
C GLY A 438 -8.51 -37.35 -46.64
N ALA A 439 -7.22 -37.45 -46.95
CA ALA A 439 -6.67 -37.09 -48.27
C ALA A 439 -6.97 -38.15 -49.35
N ARG A 440 -8.22 -38.18 -49.86
CA ARG A 440 -8.57 -39.00 -51.03
C ARG A 440 -7.98 -38.41 -52.32
N ARG A 441 -6.76 -38.83 -52.68
CA ARG A 441 -6.32 -38.92 -54.09
C ARG A 441 -5.27 -40.03 -54.24
N GLY A 442 -5.65 -41.12 -54.93
CA GLY A 442 -4.75 -42.10 -55.55
C GLY A 442 -3.82 -42.91 -54.63
N GLY A 443 -4.27 -44.09 -54.17
CA GLY A 443 -3.36 -45.14 -53.66
C GLY A 443 -3.75 -45.71 -52.29
N ARG A 444 -4.30 -46.93 -52.26
CA ARG A 444 -4.56 -47.65 -51.00
C ARG A 444 -3.24 -48.12 -50.37
N ARG A 445 -2.71 -47.33 -49.44
CA ARG A 445 -1.83 -47.81 -48.36
C ARG A 445 -2.43 -47.38 -47.02
N GLY A 446 -3.50 -48.07 -46.65
CA GLY A 446 -4.09 -47.89 -45.32
C GLY A 446 -3.09 -48.34 -44.25
N VAL A 447 -2.82 -47.47 -43.29
CA VAL A 447 -2.19 -47.89 -42.03
C VAL A 447 -3.11 -48.94 -41.41
N GLY A 448 -2.58 -50.13 -41.12
CA GLY A 448 -3.37 -51.21 -40.53
C GLY A 448 -3.98 -50.76 -39.20
N SER A 449 -5.24 -51.08 -38.95
CA SER A 449 -5.97 -50.67 -37.74
C SER A 449 -5.27 -51.07 -36.44
N GLU A 450 -4.49 -52.14 -36.46
CA GLU A 450 -3.66 -52.60 -35.34
C GLU A 450 -2.58 -51.59 -34.94
N ALA A 451 -2.03 -50.82 -35.88
CA ALA A 451 -0.97 -49.84 -35.60
C ALA A 451 -1.51 -48.57 -34.93
N ALA A 452 -2.74 -48.14 -35.26
CA ALA A 452 -3.41 -47.02 -34.59
C ALA A 452 -3.85 -47.41 -33.16
N VAL A 453 -4.33 -48.64 -32.97
CA VAL A 453 -4.65 -49.19 -31.64
C VAL A 453 -3.39 -49.32 -30.77
N ALA A 454 -2.29 -49.83 -31.32
CA ALA A 454 -1.02 -49.93 -30.61
C ALA A 454 -0.45 -48.55 -30.22
N ALA A 455 -0.56 -47.55 -31.11
CA ALA A 455 -0.13 -46.18 -30.84
C ALA A 455 -0.90 -45.54 -29.66
N VAL A 456 -2.23 -45.68 -29.62
CA VAL A 456 -3.05 -45.16 -28.51
C VAL A 456 -2.79 -45.91 -27.20
N LEU A 457 -2.63 -47.23 -27.23
CA LEU A 457 -2.24 -48.02 -26.05
C LEU A 457 -0.85 -47.66 -25.52
N PHE A 458 0.13 -47.45 -26.41
CA PHE A 458 1.48 -47.07 -26.00
C PHE A 458 1.51 -45.66 -25.39
N ALA A 459 0.76 -44.72 -25.96
CA ALA A 459 0.59 -43.38 -25.39
C ALA A 459 -0.07 -43.41 -24.00
N LEU A 460 -1.14 -44.21 -23.83
CA LEU A 460 -1.82 -44.37 -22.54
C LEU A 460 -0.96 -45.09 -21.48
N LEU A 461 -0.07 -46.01 -21.87
CA LEU A 461 0.74 -46.80 -20.94
C LEU A 461 2.06 -46.15 -20.52
N PHE A 462 2.61 -45.22 -21.31
CA PHE A 462 3.94 -44.62 -21.05
C PHE A 462 3.92 -43.12 -20.69
N ALA A 463 2.75 -42.46 -20.68
CA ALA A 463 2.63 -41.06 -20.29
C ALA A 463 2.98 -40.70 -18.82
N PRO A 464 2.73 -41.52 -17.77
CA PRO A 464 2.87 -41.03 -16.39
C PRO A 464 4.33 -40.89 -15.91
N ALA A 465 5.31 -41.44 -16.64
CA ALA A 465 6.72 -41.42 -16.23
C ALA A 465 7.39 -40.03 -16.39
N ALA A 466 6.80 -39.11 -17.16
CA ALA A 466 7.36 -37.77 -17.39
C ALA A 466 6.85 -36.71 -16.39
N ALA A 467 5.75 -36.98 -15.68
CA ALA A 467 5.14 -36.03 -14.73
C ALA A 467 5.64 -36.19 -13.28
N ALA A 468 6.35 -37.29 -12.97
CA ALA A 468 6.86 -37.58 -11.62
C ALA A 468 8.29 -37.05 -11.36
N ALA A 469 8.81 -36.18 -12.24
CA ALA A 469 10.20 -35.69 -12.18
C ALA A 469 10.34 -34.22 -11.75
N SER A 470 9.26 -33.60 -11.24
CA SER A 470 9.23 -32.20 -10.81
C SER A 470 8.72 -32.01 -9.37
N GLU A 471 8.96 -32.98 -8.49
CA GLU A 471 8.79 -32.85 -7.03
C GLU A 471 10.10 -33.18 -6.29
N THR A 472 11.17 -32.45 -6.64
CA THR A 472 12.41 -32.39 -5.83
C THR A 472 12.76 -30.94 -5.55
N GLY A 473 12.10 -30.39 -4.53
CA GLY A 473 12.30 -29.04 -3.99
C GLY A 473 12.26 -29.04 -2.46
N HIS A 474 12.94 -30.02 -1.83
CA HIS A 474 13.17 -30.00 -0.38
C HIS A 474 14.36 -29.08 -0.08
N ASP A 475 14.12 -27.78 -0.09
CA ASP A 475 15.10 -26.79 0.37
C ASP A 475 15.27 -26.89 1.88
N GLY A 476 16.46 -27.32 2.31
CA GLY A 476 16.81 -27.39 3.71
C GLY A 476 17.15 -26.02 4.28
N VAL A 477 16.45 -25.61 5.34
CA VAL A 477 16.93 -24.55 6.25
C VAL A 477 16.97 -25.08 7.67
N SER A 478 18.16 -25.48 8.10
CA SER A 478 18.48 -25.69 9.51
C SER A 478 18.64 -24.35 10.22
N LYS A 479 17.94 -24.17 11.36
CA LYS A 479 18.12 -23.18 12.44
C LYS A 479 16.99 -23.40 13.47
N LEU A 480 17.15 -23.18 14.77
CA LEU A 480 18.26 -22.57 15.53
C LEU A 480 18.21 -23.10 16.97
N ALA A 481 19.36 -23.16 17.66
CA ALA A 481 19.40 -23.25 19.11
C ALA A 481 20.25 -22.09 19.65
N SER A 482 19.65 -21.22 20.46
CA SER A 482 20.26 -20.48 21.59
C SER A 482 19.34 -19.36 22.11
N HIS A 483 19.56 -18.96 23.36
CA HIS A 483 18.60 -18.28 24.24
C HIS A 483 18.60 -16.75 24.20
N ASP A 484 17.47 -16.18 24.65
CA ASP A 484 17.38 -14.81 25.16
C ASP A 484 18.31 -14.59 26.37
N GLY A 485 19.16 -13.57 26.28
CA GLY A 485 19.81 -12.92 27.42
C GLY A 485 19.02 -11.69 27.84
N ARG A 486 18.17 -11.84 28.87
CA ARG A 486 17.24 -10.79 29.32
C ARG A 486 17.99 -9.61 29.96
N SER A 487 18.24 -8.56 29.19
CA SER A 487 18.49 -7.21 29.75
C SER A 487 17.17 -6.60 30.25
N PRO A 488 17.19 -5.68 31.23
CA PRO A 488 15.97 -5.08 31.75
C PRO A 488 15.20 -4.31 30.68
N ASP A 489 13.87 -4.38 30.78
CA ASP A 489 12.92 -3.73 29.89
C ASP A 489 13.22 -2.21 29.75
N PRO A 490 13.30 -1.64 28.54
CA PRO A 490 13.41 -0.19 28.34
C PRO A 490 12.30 0.59 29.05
N GLU A 491 11.09 0.03 29.19
CA GLU A 491 10.02 0.67 29.96
C GLU A 491 10.35 0.70 31.46
N LEU A 492 10.95 -0.36 32.01
CA LEU A 492 11.39 -0.40 33.41
C LEU A 492 12.56 0.56 33.66
N LEU A 493 13.51 0.68 32.71
CA LEU A 493 14.58 1.67 32.79
C LEU A 493 14.06 3.11 32.71
N GLU A 494 13.07 3.38 31.86
CA GLU A 494 12.50 4.72 31.71
C GLU A 494 11.50 5.08 32.84
N ASP A 495 10.89 4.08 33.48
CA ASP A 495 10.09 4.28 34.69
C ASP A 495 10.98 4.44 35.94
N LEU A 496 12.08 3.67 36.06
CA LEU A 496 13.12 3.91 37.06
C LEU A 496 13.78 5.29 36.86
N ARG A 497 14.05 5.70 35.61
CA ARG A 497 14.56 7.04 35.30
C ARG A 497 13.57 8.12 35.73
N ARG A 498 12.28 7.98 35.43
CA ARG A 498 11.23 8.92 35.87
C ARG A 498 11.12 9.01 37.39
N ARG A 499 11.26 7.88 38.11
CA ARG A 499 11.22 7.84 39.58
C ARG A 499 12.50 8.40 40.22
N LEU A 500 13.68 8.14 39.65
CA LEU A 500 14.98 8.57 40.17
C LEU A 500 15.32 10.03 39.84
N LEU A 501 14.78 10.57 38.75
CA LEU A 501 14.92 11.98 38.35
C LEU A 501 13.65 12.80 38.61
N ALA A 502 12.74 12.30 39.45
CA ALA A 502 11.58 13.06 39.89
C ALA A 502 12.04 14.33 40.60
N PRO A 503 11.66 15.54 40.13
CA PRO A 503 12.00 16.76 40.84
C PRO A 503 11.24 16.81 42.18
N PRO A 504 11.80 17.47 43.21
CA PRO A 504 11.11 17.64 44.49
C PRO A 504 9.80 18.41 44.31
N ASP A 505 8.80 18.12 45.16
CA ASP A 505 7.43 18.66 45.05
C ASP A 505 7.33 20.20 44.96
N CYS A 506 8.36 20.92 45.44
CA CYS A 506 8.45 22.37 45.38
C CYS A 506 8.92 22.93 44.03
N ALA A 507 9.36 22.10 43.08
CA ALA A 507 9.93 22.55 41.82
C ALA A 507 8.86 23.18 40.90
N PRO A 508 9.16 24.27 40.17
CA PRO A 508 10.46 24.93 40.06
C PRO A 508 10.80 25.92 41.21
N ASN A 509 9.83 26.27 42.06
CA ASN A 509 9.92 27.38 43.02
C ASN A 509 10.34 26.91 44.44
N CYS A 510 11.41 26.12 44.53
CA CYS A 510 11.90 25.56 45.81
C CYS A 510 12.56 26.59 46.75
N ALA A 511 12.81 27.80 46.27
CA ALA A 511 13.25 28.94 47.06
C ALA A 511 12.51 30.22 46.66
N SER A 512 12.36 31.15 47.59
CA SER A 512 11.78 32.47 47.37
C SER A 512 12.37 33.51 48.32
N ILE A 513 12.31 34.79 47.94
CA ILE A 513 12.70 35.91 48.79
C ILE A 513 11.41 36.62 49.24
N GLY A 514 11.05 36.47 50.52
CA GLY A 514 9.81 37.01 51.06
C GLY A 514 9.86 38.54 51.26
N ARG A 515 11.05 39.08 51.56
CA ARG A 515 11.26 40.52 51.76
C ARG A 515 12.68 40.93 51.42
N MET A 516 12.86 42.14 50.90
CA MET A 516 14.15 42.82 50.83
C MET A 516 14.07 44.20 51.47
N ARG A 517 15.09 44.57 52.26
CA ARG A 517 15.31 45.94 52.72
C ARG A 517 16.57 46.49 52.10
N LEU A 518 16.45 47.63 51.44
CA LEU A 518 17.56 48.35 50.82
C LEU A 518 17.88 49.59 51.66
N GLN A 519 19.13 49.74 52.05
CA GLN A 519 19.67 50.93 52.71
C GLN A 519 20.89 51.43 51.94
N ALA A 520 20.74 52.59 51.28
CA ALA A 520 21.83 53.26 50.56
C ALA A 520 22.29 54.49 51.36
N ASP A 521 23.55 54.44 51.81
CA ASP A 521 24.25 55.54 52.48
C ASP A 521 25.47 55.96 51.61
N PRO A 522 26.03 57.17 51.77
CA PRO A 522 27.16 57.62 50.97
C PRO A 522 28.35 56.65 51.03
N GLY A 523 28.71 56.08 49.88
CA GLY A 523 29.82 55.12 49.74
C GLY A 523 29.52 53.66 50.08
N VAL A 524 28.33 53.31 50.57
CA VAL A 524 27.97 51.92 50.88
C VAL A 524 26.49 51.60 50.68
N LEU A 525 26.22 50.47 50.03
CA LEU A 525 24.90 49.88 49.90
C LEU A 525 24.80 48.63 50.80
N ILE A 526 23.69 48.51 51.52
CA ILE A 526 23.33 47.34 52.33
C ILE A 526 21.97 46.82 51.88
N LEU A 527 21.92 45.56 51.45
CA LEU A 527 20.67 44.82 51.20
C LEU A 527 20.48 43.76 52.30
N ARG A 528 19.26 43.63 52.82
CA ARG A 528 18.87 42.54 53.73
C ARG A 528 17.71 41.77 53.12
N LEU A 529 17.95 40.51 52.79
CA LEU A 529 17.00 39.58 52.17
C LEU A 529 16.47 38.62 53.23
N GLU A 530 15.18 38.34 53.20
CA GLU A 530 14.54 37.25 53.94
C GLU A 530 14.26 36.11 52.95
N ALA A 531 15.12 35.11 52.94
CA ALA A 531 15.06 33.97 52.03
C ALA A 531 14.38 32.76 52.68
N HIS A 532 13.52 32.09 51.91
CA HIS A 532 12.78 30.90 52.31
C HIS A 532 13.13 29.76 51.36
N THR A 533 13.53 28.60 51.90
CA THR A 533 14.02 27.45 51.13
C THR A 533 13.33 26.17 51.62
N GLN A 534 12.62 25.47 50.73
CA GLN A 534 11.91 24.24 51.09
C GLN A 534 12.81 23.00 51.08
N ILE A 535 13.95 23.09 50.39
CA ILE A 535 15.03 22.09 50.33
C ILE A 535 16.38 22.84 50.36
N PRO A 536 17.50 22.16 50.62
CA PRO A 536 18.82 22.76 50.38
C PRO A 536 18.97 23.12 48.90
N THR A 537 19.23 24.38 48.59
CA THR A 537 19.36 24.89 47.22
C THR A 537 20.20 26.16 47.19
N ALA A 538 20.79 26.46 46.04
CA ALA A 538 21.35 27.79 45.79
C ALA A 538 20.24 28.80 45.47
N ILE A 539 20.44 30.05 45.88
CA ILE A 539 19.69 31.21 45.40
C ILE A 539 20.64 32.22 44.75
N PRO A 540 20.28 32.84 43.62
CA PRO A 540 21.05 33.93 43.05
C PRO A 540 20.88 35.20 43.88
N LEU A 541 21.96 35.94 44.08
CA LEU A 541 22.02 37.19 44.84
C LEU A 541 21.90 38.40 43.91
N PRO A 542 21.23 39.49 44.34
CA PRO A 542 21.24 40.77 43.63
C PRO A 542 22.65 41.32 43.41
N GLY A 543 22.94 41.76 42.18
CA GLY A 543 24.20 42.39 41.79
C GLY A 543 24.61 42.08 40.35
N ASP A 544 25.51 42.90 39.81
CA ASP A 544 26.03 42.81 38.44
C ASP A 544 27.57 43.00 38.46
N PRO A 545 28.36 42.12 37.81
CA PRO A 545 29.80 42.31 37.63
C PRO A 545 30.23 43.65 36.99
N GLN A 546 29.38 44.28 36.17
CA GLN A 546 29.66 45.61 35.58
C GLN A 546 29.08 46.78 36.41
N GLY A 547 28.22 46.47 37.39
CA GLY A 547 27.50 47.43 38.23
C GLY A 547 27.88 47.32 39.70
N TRP A 548 26.89 47.08 40.55
CA TRP A 548 27.11 46.87 41.99
C TRP A 548 27.30 45.39 42.34
N MET A 549 28.37 45.07 43.07
CA MET A 549 28.57 43.76 43.70
C MET A 549 28.79 43.88 45.23
N PRO A 550 28.31 42.92 46.03
CA PRO A 550 28.62 42.86 47.45
C PRO A 550 30.08 42.45 47.69
N THR A 551 30.74 43.13 48.62
CA THR A 551 32.08 42.76 49.15
C THR A 551 32.00 41.93 50.43
N GLN A 552 30.84 41.89 51.08
CA GLN A 552 30.58 41.05 52.26
C GLN A 552 29.17 40.45 52.16
N VAL A 553 29.07 39.14 52.43
CA VAL A 553 27.83 38.37 52.44
C VAL A 553 27.74 37.62 53.77
N LEU A 554 26.69 37.89 54.54
CA LEU A 554 26.43 37.26 55.83
C LEU A 554 25.10 36.50 55.76
N VAL A 555 25.06 35.28 56.28
CA VAL A 555 23.85 34.45 56.42
C VAL A 555 23.62 34.23 57.91
N ASP A 556 22.44 34.62 58.41
CA ASP A 556 22.03 34.49 59.81
C ASP A 556 23.03 35.08 60.84
N GLY A 557 23.87 36.02 60.39
CA GLY A 557 24.88 36.72 61.19
C GLY A 557 26.32 36.19 61.05
N THR A 558 26.53 35.05 60.38
CA THR A 558 27.85 34.46 60.09
C THR A 558 28.25 34.66 58.63
N GLU A 559 29.55 34.61 58.30
CA GLU A 559 30.00 34.72 56.90
C GLU A 559 29.54 33.51 56.07
N ALA A 560 29.22 33.76 54.80
CA ALA A 560 28.68 32.74 53.91
C ALA A 560 29.73 31.67 53.55
N GLU A 561 29.57 30.46 54.08
CA GLU A 561 30.51 29.34 53.87
C GLU A 561 30.52 28.78 52.43
N ALA A 562 29.43 28.95 51.68
CA ALA A 562 29.25 28.34 50.36
C ALA A 562 28.62 29.32 49.36
N MET A 563 29.49 29.99 48.59
CA MET A 563 29.12 30.85 47.46
C MET A 563 29.82 30.39 46.19
N ALA A 564 29.15 30.53 45.05
CA ALA A 564 29.70 30.30 43.72
C ALA A 564 29.42 31.51 42.82
N ARG A 565 30.23 31.69 41.77
CA ARG A 565 29.92 32.60 40.67
C ARG A 565 29.50 31.75 39.47
N GLU A 566 28.34 32.05 38.90
CA GLU A 566 27.81 31.37 37.73
C GLU A 566 28.48 31.87 36.43
N ARG A 567 28.21 31.19 35.30
CA ARG A 567 28.88 31.48 34.02
C ARG A 567 28.52 32.84 33.42
N ASP A 568 27.37 33.38 33.81
CA ASP A 568 26.89 34.73 33.48
C ASP A 568 27.51 35.81 34.38
N GLY A 569 28.20 35.41 35.46
CA GLY A 569 28.80 36.31 36.45
C GLY A 569 27.94 36.53 37.71
N THR A 570 26.71 36.01 37.76
CA THR A 570 25.82 36.08 38.93
C THR A 570 26.44 35.39 40.14
N LEU A 571 26.29 35.96 41.34
CA LEU A 571 26.70 35.29 42.58
C LEU A 571 25.54 34.44 43.12
N SER A 572 25.79 33.16 43.34
CA SER A 572 24.81 32.22 43.89
C SER A 572 25.25 31.71 45.27
N LEU A 573 24.33 31.77 46.22
CA LEU A 573 24.52 31.44 47.63
C LEU A 573 23.79 30.14 47.96
N ALA A 574 24.50 29.14 48.48
CA ALA A 574 23.88 27.92 48.97
C ALA A 574 23.21 28.16 50.33
N LEU A 575 21.94 27.79 50.45
CA LEU A 575 21.18 27.83 51.69
C LEU A 575 20.66 26.43 52.04
N ALA A 576 20.64 26.12 53.34
CA ALA A 576 19.96 24.94 53.87
C ALA A 576 18.43 25.09 53.72
N ARG A 577 17.66 24.06 54.11
CA ARG A 577 16.20 24.15 54.20
C ARG A 577 15.81 25.00 55.42
N GLY A 578 15.13 26.14 55.22
CA GLY A 578 14.68 26.96 56.33
C GLY A 578 14.22 28.37 55.95
N ARG A 579 14.33 29.28 56.92
CA ARG A 579 14.23 30.73 56.77
C ARG A 579 15.56 31.32 57.14
N HIS A 580 16.14 32.11 56.25
CA HIS A 580 17.48 32.65 56.37
C HIS A 580 17.46 34.18 56.15
N GLN A 581 18.20 34.91 56.97
CA GLN A 581 18.46 36.33 56.81
C GLN A 581 19.81 36.54 56.12
N VAL A 582 19.79 36.94 54.86
CA VAL A 582 21.01 37.19 54.08
C VAL A 582 21.26 38.71 54.04
N MET A 583 22.43 39.16 54.48
CA MET A 583 22.85 40.56 54.40
C MET A 583 24.01 40.71 53.42
N LEU A 584 23.78 41.52 52.39
CA LEU A 584 24.74 41.90 51.36
C LEU A 584 25.23 43.32 51.62
N LYS A 585 26.54 43.54 51.59
CA LYS A 585 27.15 44.86 51.78
C LYS A 585 28.27 45.08 50.77
N GLY A 586 28.24 46.19 50.05
CA GLY A 586 29.23 46.53 49.03
C GLY A 586 29.34 48.05 48.80
N PRO A 587 30.48 48.53 48.28
CA PRO A 587 30.66 49.95 47.95
C PRO A 587 29.70 50.35 46.82
N ILE A 588 29.13 51.55 46.90
CA ILE A 588 28.33 52.13 45.80
C ILE A 588 29.20 53.09 44.99
N SER A 589 29.10 53.05 43.66
CA SER A 589 29.97 53.83 42.77
C SER A 589 29.66 55.34 42.79
N THR A 590 30.54 56.14 42.19
CA THR A 590 30.37 57.59 42.08
C THR A 590 29.41 58.01 40.96
N LEU A 591 28.96 57.08 40.11
CA LEU A 591 28.02 57.34 39.01
C LEU A 591 26.70 57.96 39.52
N ASP A 592 26.04 58.77 38.68
CA ASP A 592 24.77 59.40 39.04
C ASP A 592 23.58 58.43 39.06
N VAL A 593 23.73 57.26 38.41
CA VAL A 593 22.75 56.15 38.38
C VAL A 593 23.48 54.83 38.65
N VAL A 594 22.91 53.99 39.52
CA VAL A 594 23.37 52.61 39.79
C VAL A 594 22.20 51.65 39.66
N GLN A 595 22.30 50.67 38.77
CA GLN A 595 21.30 49.60 38.63
C GLN A 595 21.71 48.34 39.41
N ILE A 596 20.72 47.66 39.99
CA ILE A 596 20.86 46.44 40.76
C ILE A 596 19.85 45.42 40.20
N PRO A 597 20.26 44.44 39.40
CA PRO A 597 19.36 43.40 38.94
C PRO A 597 18.91 42.51 40.11
N LEU A 598 17.70 41.96 40.00
CA LEU A 598 17.06 41.06 40.96
C LEU A 598 16.77 39.71 40.28
N PRO A 599 17.76 38.81 40.15
CA PRO A 599 17.59 37.51 39.48
C PRO A 599 16.47 36.64 40.06
N MET A 600 16.21 36.79 41.37
CA MET A 600 15.03 36.28 42.06
C MET A 600 14.29 37.48 42.68
N ARG A 601 13.09 37.79 42.20
CA ARG A 601 12.33 38.97 42.67
C ARG A 601 11.86 38.78 44.12
N PRO A 602 12.14 39.73 45.03
CA PRO A 602 11.55 39.75 46.36
C PRO A 602 10.03 40.01 46.28
N ALA A 603 9.24 39.31 47.09
CA ALA A 603 7.79 39.53 47.16
C ALA A 603 7.42 40.91 47.74
N ARG A 604 8.33 41.55 48.49
CA ARG A 604 8.19 42.95 48.92
C ARG A 604 9.55 43.63 49.13
N VAL A 605 9.71 44.85 48.65
CA VAL A 605 10.90 45.69 48.82
C VAL A 605 10.58 46.93 49.65
N GLU A 606 11.47 47.25 50.60
CA GLU A 606 11.43 48.47 51.41
C GLU A 606 12.78 49.20 51.26
N GLY A 607 12.80 50.27 50.47
CA GLY A 607 14.00 51.08 50.20
C GLY A 607 14.09 52.35 51.03
N LYS A 608 15.30 52.70 51.51
CA LYS A 608 15.65 54.03 51.99
C LYS A 608 17.04 54.42 51.46
N ALA A 609 17.12 55.52 50.72
CA ALA A 609 18.37 56.09 50.25
C ALA A 609 18.56 57.49 50.86
N ARG A 610 19.75 57.80 51.40
CA ARG A 610 20.09 59.14 51.87
C ARG A 610 20.79 59.92 50.75
N GLY A 611 20.10 60.91 50.17
CA GLY A 611 20.63 61.75 49.09
C GLY A 611 20.41 61.20 47.67
N GLY A 612 19.52 60.22 47.52
CA GLY A 612 19.13 59.66 46.23
C GLY A 612 17.71 59.10 46.28
N ASN A 613 17.14 58.79 45.12
CA ASN A 613 15.85 58.12 44.98
C ASN A 613 16.04 56.62 44.66
N VAL A 614 15.01 55.81 44.94
CA VAL A 614 14.97 54.38 44.57
C VAL A 614 13.80 54.19 43.59
N GLU A 615 14.13 53.87 42.35
CA GLU A 615 13.20 53.56 41.26
C GLU A 615 13.17 52.03 41.03
N GLY A 616 12.08 51.52 40.43
CA GLY A 616 11.84 50.08 40.25
C GLY A 616 11.09 49.38 41.40
N VAL A 617 10.49 50.15 42.32
CA VAL A 617 9.58 49.64 43.37
C VAL A 617 8.21 50.31 43.20
N HIS A 618 7.15 49.52 43.10
CA HIS A 618 5.76 49.99 43.01
C HIS A 618 5.19 50.43 44.37
N ASP A 619 4.08 51.17 44.36
CA ASP A 619 3.42 51.71 45.58
C ASP A 619 2.97 50.64 46.58
N ASP A 620 2.72 49.40 46.13
CA ASP A 620 2.39 48.25 46.97
C ASP A 620 3.63 47.56 47.59
N GLY A 621 4.82 47.94 47.12
CA GLY A 621 6.11 47.38 47.50
C GLY A 621 6.57 46.20 46.64
N MET A 622 5.90 45.85 45.54
CA MET A 622 6.46 44.92 44.54
C MET A 622 7.65 45.55 43.81
N ALA A 623 8.62 44.73 43.38
CA ALA A 623 9.76 45.19 42.60
C ALA A 623 9.72 44.71 41.15
N GLU A 624 10.24 45.56 40.27
CA GLU A 624 10.59 45.21 38.90
C GLU A 624 11.81 44.26 38.86
N THR A 625 12.30 43.90 37.67
CA THR A 625 13.50 43.04 37.54
C THR A 625 14.77 43.71 38.02
N ASP A 626 14.80 45.04 38.04
CA ASP A 626 15.99 45.84 38.34
C ASP A 626 15.57 46.99 39.26
N LEU A 627 16.39 47.30 40.27
CA LEU A 627 16.25 48.53 41.05
C LEU A 627 17.26 49.56 40.59
N GLN A 628 16.83 50.82 40.51
CA GLN A 628 17.68 51.92 40.08
C GLN A 628 17.83 52.95 41.19
N LEU A 629 19.07 53.23 41.58
CA LEU A 629 19.45 54.26 42.54
C LEU A 629 19.91 55.50 41.78
N THR A 630 19.19 56.61 41.88
CA THR A 630 19.51 57.89 41.23
C THR A 630 19.96 58.91 42.28
N ARG A 631 21.09 59.60 42.05
CA ARG A 631 21.58 60.64 42.99
C ARG A 631 20.88 61.97 42.73
N ILE A 632 20.34 62.59 43.77
CA ILE A 632 19.74 63.93 43.66
C ILE A 632 20.88 64.97 43.75
N ARG A 633 21.23 65.62 42.63
CA ARG A 633 22.08 66.82 42.63
C ARG A 633 21.26 68.05 43.00
N ALA A 634 21.81 68.91 43.86
CA ALA A 634 21.39 70.32 43.92
C ALA A 634 22.00 71.07 42.72
N GLY A 635 21.25 72.04 42.18
CA GLY A 635 21.47 72.58 40.84
C GLY A 635 22.86 73.16 40.53
N GLY A 636 23.24 73.04 39.26
CA GLY A 636 24.39 73.70 38.64
C GLY A 636 24.30 73.57 37.12
N GLU A 637 24.08 74.68 36.43
CA GLU A 637 24.16 74.77 34.97
C GLU A 637 25.60 74.52 34.50
N GLY A 638 25.76 73.88 33.35
CA GLY A 638 27.07 73.61 32.76
C GLY A 638 26.93 73.02 31.37
N GLU A 639 27.00 73.89 30.36
CA GLU A 639 27.13 73.47 28.97
C GLU A 639 28.48 72.78 28.73
N THR A 640 28.44 71.51 28.35
CA THR A 640 29.50 70.88 27.55
C THR A 640 28.84 70.08 26.45
N GLY A 641 29.12 70.43 25.19
CA GLY A 641 28.58 69.73 24.03
C GLY A 641 29.29 68.40 23.79
N ASP A 642 28.77 67.34 24.39
CA ASP A 642 28.99 65.98 23.88
C ASP A 642 28.01 65.67 22.74
N LEU A 643 28.48 64.91 21.76
CA LEU A 643 27.69 64.46 20.61
C LEU A 643 26.57 63.52 21.09
N VAL A 644 25.37 64.08 21.28
CA VAL A 644 24.17 63.29 21.56
C VAL A 644 23.89 62.42 20.32
N SER A 645 24.09 61.12 20.48
CA SER A 645 23.71 60.13 19.47
C SER A 645 22.21 60.22 19.24
N GLU A 646 21.79 60.69 18.07
CA GLU A 646 20.37 60.74 17.71
C GLU A 646 19.79 59.32 17.76
N SER A 647 18.85 59.10 18.66
CA SER A 647 18.15 57.83 18.76
C SER A 647 17.39 57.57 17.46
N LEU A 648 17.72 56.49 16.77
CA LEU A 648 17.00 56.07 15.55
C LEU A 648 15.48 56.06 15.78
N PRO A 649 14.68 56.54 14.81
CA PRO A 649 13.23 56.48 14.91
C PRO A 649 12.78 55.02 15.07
N PRO A 650 11.81 54.74 15.95
CA PRO A 650 11.44 53.37 16.26
C PRO A 650 10.85 52.66 15.05
N PHE A 651 11.29 51.42 14.80
CA PHE A 651 10.82 50.62 13.67
C PHE A 651 10.53 49.18 14.10
N VAL A 652 9.41 48.65 13.64
CA VAL A 652 8.93 47.30 13.99
C VAL A 652 8.61 46.46 12.76
N ARG A 653 8.57 45.13 12.95
CA ARG A 653 7.97 44.19 11.99
C ARG A 653 6.69 43.62 12.60
N ILE A 654 5.61 43.62 11.83
CA ILE A 654 4.32 43.04 12.21
C ILE A 654 4.12 41.74 11.46
N GLU A 655 4.16 40.62 12.18
CA GLU A 655 3.92 39.28 11.64
C GLU A 655 2.46 38.93 11.92
N ARG A 656 1.65 38.75 10.86
CA ARG A 656 0.25 38.29 10.94
C ARG A 656 0.18 36.83 10.48
N SER A 657 -0.16 35.91 11.38
CA SER A 657 -0.40 34.50 11.08
C SER A 657 -1.90 34.23 11.02
N ILE A 658 -2.42 34.00 9.82
CA ILE A 658 -3.85 33.81 9.53
C ILE A 658 -4.10 32.30 9.36
N SER A 659 -4.87 31.72 10.28
CA SER A 659 -5.26 30.30 10.26
C SER A 659 -6.73 30.15 9.84
N LEU A 660 -6.96 29.58 8.66
CA LEU A 660 -8.28 29.30 8.08
C LEU A 660 -8.73 27.86 8.44
N GLY A 661 -9.22 27.67 9.67
CA GLY A 661 -9.72 26.39 10.19
C GLY A 661 -11.25 26.30 10.26
N LEU A 662 -11.80 25.50 11.18
CA LEU A 662 -13.23 25.62 11.56
C LEU A 662 -13.51 27.03 12.10
N GLU A 663 -12.68 27.48 13.04
CA GLU A 663 -12.59 28.89 13.45
C GLU A 663 -11.48 29.55 12.64
N TRP A 664 -11.71 30.78 12.19
CA TRP A 664 -10.66 31.58 11.55
C TRP A 664 -10.00 32.44 12.63
N LYS A 665 -8.66 32.40 12.69
CA LYS A 665 -7.87 33.06 13.72
C LYS A 665 -6.75 33.87 13.11
N VAL A 666 -6.43 34.99 13.75
CA VAL A 666 -5.26 35.82 13.42
C VAL A 666 -4.41 35.93 14.68
N GLU A 667 -3.17 35.48 14.61
CA GLU A 667 -2.16 35.77 15.62
C GLU A 667 -1.30 36.91 15.07
N THR A 668 -1.29 38.05 15.75
CA THR A 668 -0.48 39.21 15.33
C THR A 668 0.64 39.43 16.34
N ARG A 669 1.87 39.56 15.83
CA ARG A 669 3.09 39.73 16.61
C ARG A 669 3.86 40.95 16.13
N VAL A 670 4.00 41.94 16.99
CA VAL A 670 4.77 43.17 16.75
C VAL A 670 6.15 42.99 17.36
N ILE A 671 7.18 42.97 16.52
CA ILE A 671 8.58 42.72 16.90
C ILE A 671 9.38 44.00 16.67
N ARG A 672 10.09 44.48 17.69
CA ARG A 672 11.00 45.62 17.57
C ARG A 672 12.23 45.22 16.73
N VAL A 673 12.57 46.04 15.73
CA VAL A 673 13.75 45.84 14.86
C VAL A 673 14.88 46.81 15.22
N THR A 674 14.55 48.00 15.73
CA THR A 674 15.53 48.96 16.26
C THR A 674 16.04 48.55 17.66
N PRO A 675 17.19 49.11 18.12
CA PRO A 675 17.67 48.90 19.48
C PRO A 675 16.65 49.22 20.58
N LEU A 676 16.88 48.63 21.76
CA LEU A 676 16.16 48.97 23.00
C LEU A 676 16.60 50.36 23.50
N GLY A 677 15.77 51.00 24.33
CA GLY A 677 16.06 52.29 24.97
C GLY A 677 14.94 53.33 24.84
N SER A 678 14.05 53.22 23.86
CA SER A 678 12.90 54.12 23.65
C SER A 678 11.57 53.35 23.74
N ALA A 679 10.55 53.97 24.33
CA ALA A 679 9.19 53.42 24.26
C ALA A 679 8.61 53.62 22.85
N ILE A 680 7.78 52.69 22.38
CA ILE A 680 7.10 52.76 21.09
C ILE A 680 5.59 52.73 21.33
N LEU A 681 4.86 53.63 20.69
CA LEU A 681 3.39 53.63 20.64
C LEU A 681 2.97 53.51 19.16
N LEU A 682 2.14 52.52 18.84
CA LEU A 682 1.68 52.21 17.49
C LEU A 682 0.18 51.91 17.48
N ALA A 683 -0.52 52.34 16.43
CA ALA A 683 -1.92 52.02 16.20
C ALA A 683 -2.06 51.03 15.03
N VAL A 684 -2.00 49.73 15.32
CA VAL A 684 -1.96 48.66 14.31
C VAL A 684 -3.36 48.37 13.78
N PRO A 685 -3.62 48.48 12.46
CA PRO A 685 -4.96 48.26 11.91
C PRO A 685 -5.35 46.78 11.94
N LEU A 686 -6.57 46.49 12.40
CA LEU A 686 -7.21 45.18 12.35
C LEU A 686 -7.64 44.86 10.91
N LEU A 687 -7.71 43.56 10.57
CA LEU A 687 -8.31 43.10 9.33
C LEU A 687 -9.84 43.30 9.35
N ALA A 688 -10.46 43.36 8.17
CA ALA A 688 -11.91 43.46 8.06
C ALA A 688 -12.59 42.27 8.77
N GLY A 689 -13.42 42.55 9.77
CA GLY A 689 -14.10 41.52 10.57
C GLY A 689 -13.22 40.78 11.59
N GLU A 690 -12.03 41.29 11.90
CA GLU A 690 -11.18 40.81 13.00
C GLU A 690 -11.66 41.35 14.37
N SER A 691 -11.64 40.50 15.40
CA SER A 691 -12.01 40.81 16.78
C SER A 691 -10.98 40.22 17.75
N VAL A 692 -10.27 41.08 18.49
CA VAL A 692 -9.24 40.67 19.46
C VAL A 692 -9.86 39.87 20.61
N THR A 693 -9.25 38.74 20.95
CA THR A 693 -9.68 37.86 22.06
C THR A 693 -8.74 37.86 23.26
N THR A 694 -7.49 38.31 23.09
CA THR A 694 -6.53 38.44 24.20
C THR A 694 -6.86 39.64 25.09
N GLU A 695 -6.98 39.42 26.39
CA GLU A 695 -7.20 40.49 27.37
C GLU A 695 -6.02 41.48 27.45
N GLY A 696 -6.29 42.72 27.87
CA GLY A 696 -5.25 43.75 28.05
C GLY A 696 -4.84 44.51 26.78
N HIS A 697 -5.57 44.34 25.67
CA HIS A 697 -5.38 45.09 24.43
C HIS A 697 -6.56 46.07 24.20
N ARG A 698 -6.26 47.35 24.01
CA ARG A 698 -7.27 48.40 23.74
C ARG A 698 -7.47 48.55 22.23
N VAL A 699 -8.72 48.48 21.78
CA VAL A 699 -9.10 48.67 20.37
C VAL A 699 -9.87 49.98 20.23
N GLU A 700 -9.44 50.83 19.30
CA GLU A 700 -10.07 52.12 18.96
C GLU A 700 -10.07 52.31 17.44
N ASP A 701 -11.19 52.74 16.87
CA ASP A 701 -11.36 52.99 15.43
C ASP A 701 -10.84 51.87 14.50
N GLY A 702 -11.01 50.61 14.91
CA GLY A 702 -10.54 49.43 14.18
C GLY A 702 -9.03 49.19 14.25
N ARG A 703 -8.33 49.80 15.21
CA ARG A 703 -6.89 49.65 15.44
C ARG A 703 -6.60 49.18 16.85
N VAL A 704 -5.60 48.32 17.02
CA VAL A 704 -5.05 47.95 18.33
C VAL A 704 -4.02 48.99 18.74
N GLN A 705 -4.21 49.59 19.92
CA GLN A 705 -3.20 50.45 20.54
C GLN A 705 -2.12 49.56 21.16
N VAL A 706 -0.92 49.59 20.58
CA VAL A 706 0.23 48.78 21.00
C VAL A 706 1.28 49.69 21.62
N THR A 707 1.56 49.48 22.90
CA THR A 707 2.68 50.09 23.61
C THR A 707 3.76 49.05 23.84
N LEU A 708 4.99 49.36 23.44
CA LEU A 708 6.20 48.62 23.79
C LEU A 708 7.06 49.49 24.72
N GLY A 709 7.30 49.02 25.94
CA GLY A 709 8.22 49.67 26.88
C GLY A 709 9.66 49.71 26.36
N ALA A 710 10.50 50.56 26.95
CA ALA A 710 11.88 50.79 26.49
C ALA A 710 12.77 49.52 26.48
N LYS A 711 12.47 48.54 27.35
CA LYS A 711 13.10 47.21 27.40
C LYS A 711 12.30 46.11 26.67
N GLU A 712 11.11 46.39 26.13
CA GLU A 712 10.27 45.40 25.45
C GLU A 712 10.60 45.29 23.95
N GLY A 713 10.90 44.06 23.52
CA GLY A 713 11.22 43.75 22.12
C GLY A 713 10.09 43.10 21.32
N THR A 714 8.98 42.68 21.95
CA THR A 714 7.85 42.01 21.27
C THR A 714 6.54 42.20 22.04
N ARG A 715 5.43 42.33 21.31
CA ARG A 715 4.06 42.23 21.82
C ARG A 715 3.24 41.33 20.88
N GLU A 716 2.35 40.51 21.41
CA GLU A 716 1.51 39.60 20.63
C GLU A 716 0.06 39.56 21.14
N TRP A 717 -0.87 39.26 20.24
CA TRP A 717 -2.27 38.99 20.57
C TRP A 717 -2.90 38.00 19.58
N SER A 718 -4.00 37.39 20.00
CA SER A 718 -4.84 36.53 19.18
C SER A 718 -6.20 37.18 18.95
N SER A 719 -6.73 37.01 17.75
CA SER A 719 -8.03 37.50 17.30
C SER A 719 -8.82 36.38 16.61
N LEU A 720 -10.15 36.47 16.68
CA LEU A 720 -11.06 35.76 15.79
C LEU A 720 -11.29 36.59 14.53
N LEU A 721 -11.45 35.92 13.38
CA LEU A 721 -11.77 36.55 12.11
C LEU A 721 -13.14 36.07 11.61
N ALA A 722 -14.02 36.99 11.23
CA ALA A 722 -15.28 36.65 10.59
C ALA A 722 -15.04 36.00 9.22
N ARG A 723 -15.73 34.88 8.94
CA ARG A 723 -15.61 34.17 7.66
C ARG A 723 -16.14 35.01 6.50
N GLN A 724 -15.36 35.09 5.42
CA GLN A 724 -15.64 35.89 4.22
C GLN A 724 -15.27 35.10 2.97
N SER A 725 -15.93 35.34 1.82
CA SER A 725 -15.57 34.68 0.55
C SER A 725 -14.32 35.27 -0.10
N VAL A 726 -13.99 36.51 0.23
CA VAL A 726 -12.79 37.23 -0.22
C VAL A 726 -12.20 37.96 0.98
N LEU A 727 -10.93 37.70 1.29
CA LEU A 727 -10.16 38.42 2.29
C LEU A 727 -9.08 39.24 1.56
N ALA A 728 -9.15 40.57 1.67
CA ALA A 728 -8.14 41.47 1.12
C ALA A 728 -7.16 41.89 2.23
N LEU A 729 -5.88 41.56 2.06
CA LEU A 729 -4.80 42.09 2.89
C LEU A 729 -4.17 43.27 2.15
N ARG A 730 -4.05 44.43 2.81
CA ARG A 730 -3.38 45.61 2.28
C ARG A 730 -2.29 46.05 3.24
N ALA A 731 -1.08 46.22 2.73
CA ALA A 731 0.02 46.79 3.49
C ALA A 731 -0.20 48.30 3.69
N PRO A 732 -0.18 48.81 4.94
CA PRO A 732 -0.36 50.22 5.20
C PRO A 732 0.71 51.09 4.54
N ASP A 733 0.32 52.26 4.06
CA ASP A 733 1.24 53.30 3.54
C ASP A 733 1.98 53.98 4.70
N SER A 734 2.86 53.24 5.38
CA SER A 734 3.60 53.64 6.58
C SER A 734 5.10 53.34 6.45
N THR A 735 5.93 54.16 7.10
CA THR A 735 7.38 53.94 7.27
C THR A 735 7.76 53.48 8.69
N GLU A 736 6.78 53.38 9.60
CA GLU A 736 6.98 52.98 11.00
C GLU A 736 7.10 51.45 11.18
N TRP A 737 6.57 50.67 10.22
CA TRP A 737 6.68 49.22 10.24
C TRP A 737 6.74 48.57 8.85
N THR A 738 7.06 47.28 8.83
CA THR A 738 6.84 46.36 7.71
C THR A 738 5.93 45.23 8.15
N GLU A 739 5.12 44.69 7.22
CA GLU A 739 4.28 43.53 7.50
C GLU A 739 4.87 42.23 6.93
N THR A 740 4.50 41.11 7.53
CA THR A 740 4.74 39.75 7.02
C THR A 740 3.47 38.96 7.24
N TRP A 741 2.89 38.43 6.16
CA TRP A 741 1.64 37.69 6.19
C TRP A 741 1.93 36.21 6.01
N ARG A 742 1.53 35.38 6.97
CA ARG A 742 1.62 33.92 6.91
C ARG A 742 0.21 33.36 6.86
N ILE A 743 -0.09 32.50 5.89
CA ILE A 743 -1.44 31.94 5.70
C ILE A 743 -1.37 30.42 5.76
N ASP A 744 -2.04 29.87 6.77
CA ASP A 744 -2.24 28.45 7.02
C ASP A 744 -3.73 28.12 6.72
N SER A 745 -4.00 27.14 5.88
CA SER A 745 -5.37 26.81 5.46
C SER A 745 -5.66 25.31 5.63
N SER A 746 -6.77 25.02 6.31
CA SER A 746 -7.26 23.65 6.46
C SER A 746 -7.73 23.07 5.12
N PRO A 747 -7.64 21.74 4.88
CA PRO A 747 -8.27 21.07 3.74
C PRO A 747 -9.79 21.30 3.62
N LEU A 748 -10.45 21.83 4.65
CA LEU A 748 -11.85 22.25 4.63
C LEU A 748 -12.16 23.43 3.69
N TRP A 749 -11.13 24.19 3.29
CA TRP A 749 -11.28 25.40 2.48
C TRP A 749 -10.41 25.31 1.23
N HIS A 750 -11.02 25.55 0.08
CA HIS A 750 -10.29 25.83 -1.16
C HIS A 750 -9.91 27.31 -1.17
N VAL A 751 -8.64 27.61 -1.46
CA VAL A 751 -8.07 28.97 -1.35
C VAL A 751 -7.30 29.31 -2.62
N GLU A 752 -7.63 30.44 -3.24
CA GLU A 752 -6.90 31.02 -4.36
C GLU A 752 -6.28 32.37 -3.97
N PHE A 753 -5.07 32.64 -4.46
CA PHE A 753 -4.32 33.86 -4.15
C PHE A 753 -4.13 34.69 -5.41
N GLN A 754 -4.41 36.00 -5.34
CA GLN A 754 -4.24 36.95 -6.43
C GLN A 754 -3.57 38.23 -5.90
N GLY A 755 -2.52 38.71 -6.58
CA GLY A 755 -1.74 39.88 -6.15
C GLY A 755 -0.25 39.59 -6.14
N ILE A 756 0.44 39.97 -5.07
CA ILE A 756 1.89 39.73 -4.92
C ILE A 756 2.24 38.24 -4.77
N PRO A 757 3.38 37.77 -5.34
CA PRO A 757 3.81 36.38 -5.19
C PRO A 757 4.26 36.09 -3.74
N PRO A 758 4.07 34.84 -3.26
CA PRO A 758 4.62 34.39 -1.99
C PRO A 758 6.15 34.34 -2.05
N ILE A 759 6.81 34.37 -0.90
CA ILE A 759 8.26 34.12 -0.82
C ILE A 759 8.54 32.62 -1.02
N HIS A 760 9.76 32.27 -1.46
CA HIS A 760 10.15 30.87 -1.58
C HIS A 760 10.54 30.31 -0.20
N VAL A 761 9.62 29.57 0.43
CA VAL A 761 9.80 28.98 1.77
C VAL A 761 10.37 27.55 1.66
N PRO A 762 11.30 27.12 2.55
CA PRO A 762 11.77 25.74 2.59
C PRO A 762 10.62 24.72 2.74
N LYS A 763 10.76 23.57 2.07
CA LYS A 763 9.70 22.56 1.86
C LYS A 763 8.99 22.00 3.11
N GLU A 764 9.47 22.26 4.32
CA GLU A 764 8.89 21.76 5.57
C GLU A 764 7.74 22.63 6.14
N ASP A 765 7.59 23.88 5.68
CA ASP A 765 6.50 24.77 6.13
C ASP A 765 5.29 24.67 5.19
N VAL A 766 4.11 24.42 5.75
CA VAL A 766 2.84 24.34 4.99
C VAL A 766 2.24 25.74 4.78
N ALA A 767 2.59 26.70 5.63
CA ALA A 767 2.08 28.06 5.51
C ALA A 767 2.82 28.81 4.40
N ARG A 768 2.07 29.43 3.48
CA ARG A 768 2.64 30.39 2.53
C ARG A 768 2.93 31.70 3.24
N GLU A 769 4.07 32.33 2.95
CA GLU A 769 4.47 33.62 3.52
C GLU A 769 4.60 34.70 2.44
N TRP A 770 4.16 35.92 2.74
CA TRP A 770 4.30 37.10 1.89
C TRP A 770 4.95 38.24 2.66
N ARG A 771 5.78 39.02 1.96
CA ARG A 771 6.36 40.27 2.46
C ARG A 771 6.01 41.40 1.50
N PRO A 772 4.91 42.12 1.76
CA PRO A 772 4.48 43.25 0.94
C PRO A 772 5.36 44.49 1.18
N TRP A 773 5.37 45.38 0.19
CA TRP A 773 5.76 46.78 0.38
C TRP A 773 4.54 47.64 0.77
N PRO A 774 4.75 48.82 1.37
CA PRO A 774 3.67 49.78 1.63
C PRO A 774 2.78 50.00 0.40
N GLY A 775 1.47 49.93 0.59
CA GLY A 775 0.47 50.10 -0.46
C GLY A 775 0.15 48.83 -1.29
N GLU A 776 0.89 47.74 -1.15
CA GLU A 776 0.62 46.49 -1.89
C GLU A 776 -0.52 45.67 -1.28
N GLU A 777 -1.19 44.89 -2.13
CA GLU A 777 -2.39 44.13 -1.80
C GLU A 777 -2.25 42.63 -2.17
N LEU A 778 -2.92 41.78 -1.38
CA LEU A 778 -3.12 40.35 -1.63
C LEU A 778 -4.61 40.03 -1.46
N GLU A 779 -5.27 39.63 -2.53
CA GLU A 779 -6.63 39.11 -2.53
C GLU A 779 -6.59 37.58 -2.31
N ILE A 780 -7.33 37.11 -1.33
CA ILE A 780 -7.44 35.69 -0.95
C ILE A 780 -8.89 35.29 -1.14
N ARG A 781 -9.19 34.50 -2.18
CA ARG A 781 -10.53 33.93 -2.38
C ARG A 781 -10.64 32.64 -1.61
N VAL A 782 -11.64 32.54 -0.75
CA VAL A 782 -11.85 31.39 0.12
C VAL A 782 -13.25 30.83 -0.10
N MET A 783 -13.34 29.56 -0.49
CA MET A 783 -14.60 28.86 -0.67
C MET A 783 -14.57 27.51 0.04
N ARG A 784 -15.72 27.09 0.58
CA ARG A 784 -15.88 25.73 1.09
C ARG A 784 -16.35 24.85 -0.08
N PRO A 785 -15.53 23.92 -0.59
CA PRO A 785 -15.95 23.04 -1.67
C PRO A 785 -17.05 22.09 -1.14
N GLU A 786 -17.97 21.67 -2.02
CA GLU A 786 -19.10 20.83 -1.62
C GLU A 786 -18.63 19.39 -1.37
N ALA A 787 -19.04 18.76 -0.27
CA ALA A 787 -18.74 17.35 -0.05
C ALA A 787 -19.53 16.47 -1.04
N ILE A 788 -18.86 15.55 -1.76
CA ILE A 788 -19.62 14.67 -2.66
C ILE A 788 -20.45 13.67 -1.85
N SER A 789 -21.68 13.42 -2.31
CA SER A 789 -22.46 12.28 -1.84
C SER A 789 -21.72 10.98 -2.16
N GLY A 790 -21.47 10.16 -1.14
CA GLY A 790 -20.75 8.90 -1.28
C GLY A 790 -21.10 7.93 -0.16
N ARG A 791 -20.63 6.68 -0.29
CA ARG A 791 -20.95 5.61 0.65
C ARG A 791 -20.33 5.90 2.01
N SER A 792 -21.15 5.95 3.06
CA SER A 792 -20.69 5.99 4.46
C SER A 792 -20.36 4.59 5.00
N MET A 793 -20.80 3.54 4.31
CA MET A 793 -20.55 2.14 4.64
C MET A 793 -20.24 1.34 3.36
N THR A 794 -19.21 0.48 3.44
CA THR A 794 -18.78 -0.45 2.41
C THR A 794 -18.58 -1.84 3.01
N ILE A 795 -19.09 -2.88 2.34
CA ILE A 795 -18.81 -4.27 2.67
C ILE A 795 -17.59 -4.69 1.85
N ASP A 796 -16.42 -4.76 2.49
CA ASP A 796 -15.12 -5.09 1.86
C ASP A 796 -15.01 -6.61 1.56
N HIS A 797 -15.82 -7.45 2.21
CA HIS A 797 -15.89 -8.91 2.01
C HIS A 797 -17.19 -9.49 2.61
N SER A 798 -17.78 -10.49 1.95
CA SER A 798 -18.93 -11.25 2.47
C SER A 798 -18.77 -12.76 2.24
N GLU A 799 -18.76 -13.54 3.31
CA GLU A 799 -18.64 -15.00 3.29
C GLU A 799 -19.96 -15.64 3.75
N LEU A 800 -20.53 -16.53 2.93
CA LEU A 800 -21.76 -17.26 3.22
C LEU A 800 -21.46 -18.77 3.24
N VAL A 801 -21.48 -19.37 4.42
CA VAL A 801 -21.32 -20.83 4.59
C VAL A 801 -22.68 -21.47 4.85
N VAL A 802 -23.07 -22.43 4.02
CA VAL A 802 -24.38 -23.09 4.08
C VAL A 802 -24.20 -24.60 4.27
N ARG A 803 -24.92 -25.16 5.25
CA ARG A 803 -24.91 -26.59 5.60
C ARG A 803 -26.33 -27.16 5.45
N PRO A 804 -26.71 -27.67 4.26
CA PRO A 804 -28.04 -28.21 4.03
C PRO A 804 -28.25 -29.50 4.82
N GLY A 805 -29.26 -29.51 5.71
CA GLY A 805 -29.66 -30.71 6.45
C GLY A 805 -30.90 -31.38 5.88
N SER A 806 -31.30 -32.52 6.45
CA SER A 806 -32.46 -33.29 5.99
C SER A 806 -33.83 -32.71 6.41
N ARG A 807 -33.85 -31.70 7.30
CA ARG A 807 -35.08 -31.09 7.85
C ARG A 807 -34.98 -29.55 7.99
N ALA A 808 -33.77 -29.05 8.12
CA ALA A 808 -33.44 -27.63 8.22
C ALA A 808 -32.03 -27.44 7.66
N SER A 809 -31.73 -26.25 7.15
CA SER A 809 -30.37 -25.84 6.78
C SER A 809 -29.84 -24.88 7.85
N ASP A 810 -28.58 -25.07 8.23
CA ASP A 810 -27.84 -24.11 9.05
C ASP A 810 -26.98 -23.25 8.12
N ALA A 811 -26.95 -21.94 8.35
CA ALA A 811 -26.15 -21.03 7.55
C ALA A 811 -25.52 -19.93 8.42
N THR A 812 -24.31 -19.54 8.03
CA THR A 812 -23.50 -18.51 8.68
C THR A 812 -23.11 -17.48 7.62
N LEU A 813 -23.40 -16.21 7.89
CA LEU A 813 -22.96 -15.07 7.09
C LEU A 813 -21.93 -14.27 7.89
N VAL A 814 -20.74 -14.08 7.33
CA VAL A 814 -19.69 -13.21 7.88
C VAL A 814 -19.46 -12.05 6.93
N LEU A 815 -19.58 -10.82 7.42
CA LEU A 815 -19.31 -9.59 6.66
C LEU A 815 -18.11 -8.86 7.28
N THR A 816 -17.19 -8.38 6.45
CA THR A 816 -16.20 -7.37 6.84
C THR A 816 -16.67 -6.01 6.38
N VAL A 817 -17.03 -5.14 7.33
CA VAL A 817 -17.69 -3.86 7.07
C VAL A 817 -16.80 -2.71 7.50
N ARG A 818 -16.59 -1.75 6.60
CA ARG A 818 -15.97 -0.45 6.86
C ARG A 818 -17.06 0.62 6.88
N THR A 819 -17.18 1.38 7.96
CA THR A 819 -18.13 2.51 8.05
C THR A 819 -17.49 3.76 8.64
N SER A 820 -17.78 4.93 8.09
CA SER A 820 -17.26 6.21 8.59
C SER A 820 -18.09 6.78 9.74
N ARG A 821 -19.32 6.29 9.94
CA ARG A 821 -20.22 6.67 11.05
C ARG A 821 -20.83 5.45 11.72
N GLY A 822 -21.27 5.62 12.97
CA GLY A 822 -22.10 4.63 13.64
C GLY A 822 -23.52 4.64 13.09
N GLY A 823 -24.20 3.50 13.07
CA GLY A 823 -25.55 3.38 12.51
C GLY A 823 -26.15 2.00 12.69
N THR A 824 -27.38 1.81 12.22
CA THR A 824 -28.03 0.50 12.18
C THR A 824 -28.03 -0.02 10.75
N GLN A 825 -27.43 -1.20 10.54
CA GLN A 825 -27.56 -1.94 9.28
C GLN A 825 -28.71 -2.94 9.39
N SER A 826 -29.53 -3.03 8.33
CA SER A 826 -30.58 -4.02 8.20
C SER A 826 -30.15 -5.10 7.22
N ILE A 827 -30.27 -6.37 7.60
CA ILE A 827 -30.00 -7.53 6.75
C ILE A 827 -31.28 -8.37 6.66
N THR A 828 -31.75 -8.65 5.44
CA THR A 828 -32.97 -9.42 5.21
C THR A 828 -32.63 -10.88 4.96
N LEU A 829 -33.01 -11.74 5.91
CA LEU A 829 -32.86 -13.18 5.83
C LEU A 829 -33.93 -13.83 4.92
N PRO A 830 -33.76 -15.11 4.54
CA PRO A 830 -34.75 -15.89 3.80
C PRO A 830 -36.10 -16.05 4.54
N ASP A 831 -37.15 -16.44 3.81
CA ASP A 831 -38.45 -16.74 4.41
C ASP A 831 -38.37 -17.91 5.41
N GLY A 832 -38.88 -17.71 6.62
CA GLY A 832 -38.88 -18.71 7.68
C GLY A 832 -37.54 -18.89 8.42
N ALA A 833 -36.49 -18.17 8.03
CA ALA A 833 -35.21 -18.15 8.73
C ALA A 833 -35.34 -17.59 10.16
N ARG A 834 -34.65 -18.23 11.12
CA ARG A 834 -34.55 -17.77 12.51
C ARG A 834 -33.09 -17.59 12.90
N ALA A 835 -32.68 -16.36 13.15
CA ALA A 835 -31.35 -16.07 13.69
C ALA A 835 -31.15 -16.82 15.02
N GLN A 836 -29.99 -17.46 15.15
CA GLN A 836 -29.54 -18.22 16.32
C GLN A 836 -28.46 -17.46 17.09
N ARG A 837 -27.65 -16.66 16.40
CA ARG A 837 -26.59 -15.81 16.96
C ARG A 837 -26.35 -14.60 16.07
N VAL A 838 -26.01 -13.46 16.68
CA VAL A 838 -25.48 -12.27 16.00
C VAL A 838 -24.25 -11.80 16.77
N GLN A 839 -23.13 -11.58 16.08
CA GLN A 839 -21.91 -11.00 16.64
C GLN A 839 -21.47 -9.76 15.86
N VAL A 840 -20.95 -8.76 16.56
CA VAL A 840 -20.37 -7.53 15.98
C VAL A 840 -19.04 -7.25 16.67
N GLY A 841 -17.96 -7.12 15.90
CA GLY A 841 -16.62 -6.93 16.43
C GLY A 841 -16.15 -8.08 17.33
N GLY A 842 -16.60 -9.31 17.07
CA GLY A 842 -16.35 -10.49 17.91
C GLY A 842 -17.14 -10.55 19.22
N SER A 843 -17.99 -9.55 19.52
CA SER A 843 -18.88 -9.53 20.68
C SER A 843 -20.29 -9.97 20.29
N GLU A 844 -20.85 -10.93 21.02
CA GLU A 844 -22.23 -11.39 20.82
C GLU A 844 -23.25 -10.31 21.23
N GLN A 845 -24.28 -10.14 20.40
CA GLN A 845 -25.31 -9.10 20.54
C GLN A 845 -26.69 -9.74 20.69
N PRO A 846 -27.63 -9.11 21.42
CA PRO A 846 -29.01 -9.59 21.49
C PRO A 846 -29.65 -9.55 20.09
N ILE A 847 -30.30 -10.66 19.72
CA ILE A 847 -30.89 -10.83 18.39
C ILE A 847 -32.10 -9.88 18.26
N ARG A 848 -32.01 -8.93 17.33
CA ARG A 848 -33.09 -8.00 16.96
C ARG A 848 -33.63 -8.38 15.59
N GLN A 849 -34.42 -9.45 15.54
CA GLN A 849 -35.08 -9.93 14.32
C GLN A 849 -36.56 -9.53 14.30
N GLU A 850 -36.98 -8.76 13.30
CA GLU A 850 -38.37 -8.38 13.04
C GLU A 850 -38.81 -9.00 11.70
N GLY A 851 -39.63 -10.06 11.78
CA GLY A 851 -39.99 -10.86 10.61
C GLY A 851 -38.75 -11.49 9.96
N ARG A 852 -38.32 -10.94 8.81
CA ARG A 852 -37.12 -11.36 8.07
C ARG A 852 -35.89 -10.48 8.32
N VAL A 853 -36.07 -9.28 8.88
CA VAL A 853 -35.01 -8.28 8.98
C VAL A 853 -34.28 -8.42 10.31
N VAL A 854 -32.95 -8.49 10.26
CA VAL A 854 -32.07 -8.45 11.43
C VAL A 854 -31.39 -7.07 11.48
N SER A 855 -31.59 -6.35 12.58
CA SER A 855 -31.10 -4.98 12.78
C SER A 855 -29.83 -4.95 13.66
N ILE A 856 -28.73 -4.44 13.11
CA ILE A 856 -27.37 -4.59 13.65
C ILE A 856 -26.76 -3.22 13.89
N SER A 857 -26.30 -2.93 15.11
CA SER A 857 -25.67 -1.65 15.45
C SER A 857 -24.17 -1.68 15.15
N LEU A 858 -23.73 -0.86 14.19
CA LEU A 858 -22.34 -0.73 13.75
C LEU A 858 -21.65 0.49 14.40
N LYS A 859 -20.35 0.36 14.66
CA LYS A 859 -19.46 1.44 15.14
C LYS A 859 -18.60 1.99 13.98
N PRO A 860 -18.13 3.25 14.01
CA PRO A 860 -17.13 3.74 13.06
C PRO A 860 -15.88 2.85 13.00
N GLY A 861 -15.27 2.74 11.81
CA GLY A 861 -14.08 1.93 11.54
C GLY A 861 -14.39 0.63 10.79
N LYS A 862 -13.40 -0.28 10.76
CA LYS A 862 -13.53 -1.63 10.21
C LYS A 862 -13.95 -2.61 11.31
N GLN A 863 -15.01 -3.40 11.07
CA GLN A 863 -15.47 -4.44 12.00
C GLN A 863 -15.99 -5.67 11.25
N LYS A 864 -15.96 -6.83 11.91
CA LYS A 864 -16.61 -8.05 11.43
C LYS A 864 -18.00 -8.20 12.02
N VAL A 865 -18.97 -8.58 11.21
CA VAL A 865 -20.33 -8.96 11.61
C VAL A 865 -20.53 -10.42 11.27
N ALA A 866 -21.05 -11.23 12.19
CA ALA A 866 -21.38 -12.62 11.94
C ALA A 866 -22.83 -12.92 12.35
N ILE A 867 -23.57 -13.65 11.51
CA ILE A 867 -24.96 -14.05 11.77
C ILE A 867 -25.09 -15.53 11.48
N ASP A 868 -25.49 -16.30 12.49
CA ASP A 868 -25.89 -17.69 12.33
C ASP A 868 -27.42 -17.74 12.29
N TRP A 869 -28.03 -18.42 11.31
CA TRP A 869 -29.47 -18.72 11.31
C TRP A 869 -29.74 -20.16 10.91
N ARG A 870 -30.96 -20.60 11.25
CA ARG A 870 -31.53 -21.87 10.82
C ARG A 870 -32.80 -21.61 10.03
N GLU A 871 -32.93 -22.25 8.87
CA GLU A 871 -34.11 -22.16 8.01
C GLU A 871 -34.74 -23.55 7.77
N PRO A 872 -36.08 -23.65 7.70
CA PRO A 872 -36.75 -24.91 7.41
C PRO A 872 -36.59 -25.28 5.93
N GLY A 873 -36.21 -26.54 5.65
CA GLY A 873 -36.05 -26.99 4.27
C GLY A 873 -35.51 -28.42 4.16
N GLU A 874 -35.98 -29.14 3.14
CA GLU A 874 -35.48 -30.48 2.79
C GLU A 874 -34.69 -30.43 1.48
N ILE A 875 -33.72 -31.33 1.33
CA ILE A 875 -32.86 -31.39 0.14
C ILE A 875 -33.59 -32.12 -1.00
N GLY A 876 -34.30 -31.36 -1.83
CA GLY A 876 -34.86 -31.82 -3.11
C GLY A 876 -33.77 -32.26 -4.11
N ALA A 877 -34.17 -32.76 -5.28
CA ALA A 877 -33.23 -33.14 -6.35
C ALA A 877 -32.40 -31.95 -6.89
N ARG A 878 -32.96 -30.74 -6.78
CA ARG A 878 -32.28 -29.46 -6.95
C ARG A 878 -32.32 -28.73 -5.60
N TYR A 879 -31.16 -28.32 -5.12
CA TYR A 879 -31.00 -27.40 -4.00
C TYR A 879 -30.59 -26.02 -4.52
N THR A 880 -31.06 -24.97 -3.87
CA THR A 880 -30.70 -23.57 -4.17
C THR A 880 -30.24 -22.92 -2.87
N THR A 881 -29.16 -22.14 -2.90
CA THR A 881 -28.70 -21.40 -1.71
C THR A 881 -29.69 -20.32 -1.29
N PRO A 882 -29.74 -19.97 0.01
CA PRO A 882 -30.61 -18.91 0.52
C PRO A 882 -30.39 -17.56 -0.18
N SER A 883 -31.48 -16.84 -0.46
CA SER A 883 -31.42 -15.45 -0.92
C SER A 883 -31.33 -14.50 0.28
N ILE A 884 -30.22 -13.75 0.35
CA ILE A 884 -29.91 -12.84 1.45
C ILE A 884 -29.68 -11.46 0.87
N ASP A 885 -30.37 -10.46 1.42
CA ASP A 885 -30.12 -9.05 1.14
C ASP A 885 -29.30 -8.46 2.29
N VAL A 886 -28.07 -8.04 1.99
CA VAL A 886 -27.15 -7.42 2.96
C VAL A 886 -27.33 -5.90 3.04
N GLY A 887 -28.26 -5.33 2.28
CA GLY A 887 -28.74 -3.94 2.36
C GLY A 887 -27.88 -2.91 1.62
N THR A 888 -26.74 -3.31 1.05
CA THR A 888 -25.84 -2.48 0.25
C THR A 888 -24.95 -3.38 -0.62
N GLU A 889 -24.28 -2.82 -1.64
CA GLU A 889 -23.32 -3.60 -2.44
C GLU A 889 -22.21 -4.23 -1.59
N SER A 890 -21.80 -5.43 -2.00
CA SER A 890 -20.69 -6.18 -1.42
C SER A 890 -19.65 -6.52 -2.47
N VAL A 891 -18.37 -6.41 -2.12
CA VAL A 891 -17.27 -6.94 -2.95
C VAL A 891 -16.70 -8.21 -2.31
N ASN A 892 -16.04 -9.04 -3.11
CA ASN A 892 -15.42 -10.28 -2.66
C ASN A 892 -16.41 -11.22 -1.94
N ALA A 893 -17.51 -11.55 -2.59
CA ALA A 893 -18.49 -12.48 -2.06
C ALA A 893 -18.03 -13.94 -2.24
N GLU A 894 -17.78 -14.66 -1.14
CA GLU A 894 -17.49 -16.10 -1.13
C GLU A 894 -18.75 -16.85 -0.65
N ILE A 895 -19.16 -17.89 -1.37
CA ILE A 895 -20.25 -18.77 -0.96
C ILE A 895 -19.72 -20.20 -0.89
N GLU A 896 -19.73 -20.79 0.30
CA GLU A 896 -19.39 -22.19 0.55
C GLU A 896 -20.65 -22.99 0.87
N VAL A 897 -20.78 -24.16 0.25
CA VAL A 897 -21.83 -25.13 0.55
C VAL A 897 -21.18 -26.46 0.94
N GLU A 898 -21.34 -26.83 2.21
CA GLU A 898 -20.96 -28.16 2.72
C GLU A 898 -22.15 -29.10 2.53
N PHE A 899 -22.15 -29.86 1.43
CA PHE A 899 -23.26 -30.74 1.09
C PHE A 899 -23.20 -32.05 1.90
N PRO A 900 -24.32 -32.65 2.34
CA PRO A 900 -24.26 -33.84 3.17
C PRO A 900 -23.85 -35.10 2.37
N PRO A 901 -23.03 -36.00 2.94
CA PRO A 901 -22.49 -37.19 2.26
C PRO A 901 -23.55 -38.27 1.94
N SER A 902 -24.80 -38.09 2.39
CA SER A 902 -25.95 -38.91 2.01
C SER A 902 -26.48 -38.60 0.61
N ARG A 903 -25.87 -37.64 -0.11
CA ARG A 903 -26.25 -37.19 -1.45
C ARG A 903 -25.08 -37.31 -2.41
N TRP A 904 -25.38 -37.74 -3.64
CA TRP A 904 -24.45 -37.74 -4.77
C TRP A 904 -24.70 -36.48 -5.61
N ILE A 905 -23.71 -35.58 -5.66
CA ILE A 905 -23.73 -34.36 -6.47
C ILE A 905 -23.55 -34.73 -7.95
N LEU A 906 -24.39 -34.19 -8.83
CA LEU A 906 -24.33 -34.45 -10.28
C LEU A 906 -23.91 -33.20 -11.08
N PHE A 907 -24.42 -32.03 -10.68
CA PHE A 907 -24.09 -30.74 -11.30
C PHE A 907 -24.09 -29.62 -10.26
N ALA A 908 -23.28 -28.60 -10.50
CA ALA A 908 -23.22 -27.36 -9.73
C ALA A 908 -23.31 -26.16 -10.70
N SER A 909 -23.84 -25.03 -10.25
CA SER A 909 -24.03 -23.84 -11.08
C SER A 909 -22.70 -23.20 -11.50
N ARG A 910 -22.46 -23.12 -12.82
CA ARG A 910 -21.28 -22.53 -13.48
C ARG A 910 -21.28 -20.99 -13.49
N ARG A 911 -21.76 -20.33 -12.43
CA ARG A 911 -21.78 -18.85 -12.35
C ARG A 911 -20.46 -18.39 -11.73
N GLN A 912 -19.71 -17.57 -12.47
CA GLN A 912 -18.42 -16.99 -12.04
C GLN A 912 -17.39 -18.07 -11.61
N SER A 913 -16.49 -17.76 -10.67
CA SER A 913 -15.41 -18.66 -10.22
C SER A 913 -15.94 -19.73 -9.25
N GLY A 914 -16.58 -20.76 -9.80
CA GLY A 914 -17.20 -21.86 -9.06
C GLY A 914 -16.64 -23.26 -9.37
N PRO A 915 -17.19 -24.30 -8.71
CA PRO A 915 -16.80 -25.70 -8.90
C PRO A 915 -17.08 -26.22 -10.32
N ALA A 916 -16.13 -26.98 -10.84
CA ALA A 916 -16.25 -27.81 -12.04
C ALA A 916 -16.49 -29.27 -11.65
N VAL A 917 -17.53 -29.89 -12.21
CA VAL A 917 -17.81 -31.33 -12.00
C VAL A 917 -17.18 -32.13 -13.16
N LEU A 918 -15.91 -32.53 -12.99
CA LEU A 918 -15.11 -33.03 -14.12
C LEU A 918 -15.48 -34.44 -14.58
N PHE A 919 -16.12 -35.25 -13.73
CA PHE A 919 -16.54 -36.62 -14.02
C PHE A 919 -17.17 -36.81 -15.42
N TRP A 920 -18.04 -35.88 -15.85
CA TRP A 920 -18.70 -35.96 -17.15
C TRP A 920 -17.73 -35.82 -18.33
N SER A 921 -16.67 -35.02 -18.19
CA SER A 921 -15.59 -34.91 -19.18
C SER A 921 -14.77 -36.19 -19.25
N PHE A 922 -14.41 -36.76 -18.09
CA PHE A 922 -13.72 -38.05 -18.02
C PHE A 922 -14.57 -39.20 -18.57
N LEU A 923 -15.89 -39.17 -18.38
CA LEU A 923 -16.82 -40.14 -18.95
C LEU A 923 -16.85 -40.09 -20.49
N VAL A 924 -16.83 -38.89 -21.09
CA VAL A 924 -16.69 -38.71 -22.54
C VAL A 924 -15.36 -39.27 -23.04
N ILE A 925 -14.25 -38.99 -22.34
CA ILE A 925 -12.92 -39.55 -22.67
C ILE A 925 -12.96 -41.09 -22.58
N ALA A 926 -13.56 -41.66 -21.53
CA ALA A 926 -13.71 -43.10 -21.37
C ALA A 926 -14.51 -43.73 -22.53
N PHE A 927 -15.57 -43.09 -23.02
CA PHE A 927 -16.30 -43.55 -24.21
C PHE A 927 -15.50 -43.43 -25.51
N LEU A 928 -14.66 -42.41 -25.67
CA LEU A 928 -13.75 -42.28 -26.80
C LEU A 928 -12.69 -43.40 -26.77
N VAL A 929 -12.05 -43.64 -25.63
CA VAL A 929 -11.10 -44.76 -25.42
C VAL A 929 -11.79 -46.10 -25.69
N ALA A 930 -12.99 -46.33 -25.15
CA ALA A 930 -13.78 -47.54 -25.40
C ALA A 930 -14.12 -47.75 -26.90
N THR A 931 -14.27 -46.66 -27.66
CA THR A 931 -14.52 -46.70 -29.11
C THR A 931 -13.27 -47.11 -29.89
N VAL A 932 -12.07 -46.73 -29.42
CA VAL A 932 -10.79 -47.17 -29.99
C VAL A 932 -10.50 -48.63 -29.59
N LEU A 933 -10.54 -48.96 -28.30
CA LEU A 933 -10.27 -50.32 -27.80
C LEU A 933 -11.27 -51.34 -28.36
N GLY A 934 -12.55 -50.97 -28.49
CA GLY A 934 -13.60 -51.81 -29.06
C GLY A 934 -13.48 -52.07 -30.58
N ARG A 935 -12.50 -51.46 -31.27
CA ARG A 935 -12.11 -51.81 -32.64
C ARG A 935 -10.89 -52.73 -32.73
N SER A 936 -10.25 -53.04 -31.60
CA SER A 936 -9.13 -53.97 -31.55
C SER A 936 -9.60 -55.43 -31.73
N PRO A 937 -9.01 -56.22 -32.64
CA PRO A 937 -9.29 -57.65 -32.72
C PRO A 937 -8.48 -58.48 -31.69
N TRP A 938 -7.70 -57.86 -30.81
CA TRP A 938 -6.81 -58.56 -29.86
C TRP A 938 -7.55 -59.07 -28.62
N THR A 939 -8.70 -58.48 -28.28
CA THR A 939 -9.54 -58.88 -27.15
C THR A 939 -10.96 -59.20 -27.64
N PRO A 940 -11.74 -60.03 -26.92
CA PRO A 940 -13.13 -60.32 -27.29
C PRO A 940 -14.11 -59.20 -26.88
N LEU A 941 -13.62 -58.11 -26.28
CA LEU A 941 -14.44 -57.03 -25.76
C LEU A 941 -14.85 -56.05 -26.87
N ARG A 942 -16.17 -55.93 -27.11
CA ARG A 942 -16.76 -54.91 -27.99
C ARG A 942 -16.89 -53.57 -27.25
N PHE A 943 -17.18 -52.50 -27.98
CA PHE A 943 -17.45 -51.16 -27.44
C PHE A 943 -18.28 -51.17 -26.15
N ARG A 944 -19.42 -51.88 -26.11
CA ARG A 944 -20.30 -51.94 -24.92
C ARG A 944 -19.60 -52.46 -23.66
N HIS A 945 -18.68 -53.43 -23.80
CA HIS A 945 -17.94 -53.98 -22.67
C HIS A 945 -16.87 -53.00 -22.18
N TRP A 946 -16.12 -52.37 -23.09
CA TRP A 946 -15.15 -51.34 -22.74
C TRP A 946 -15.80 -50.09 -22.16
N ALA A 947 -16.97 -49.70 -22.68
CA ALA A 947 -17.76 -48.58 -22.19
C ALA A 947 -18.22 -48.83 -20.75
N LEU A 948 -18.90 -49.95 -20.49
CA LEU A 948 -19.36 -50.31 -19.14
C LEU A 948 -18.19 -50.50 -18.16
N LEU A 949 -17.09 -51.14 -18.58
CA LEU A 949 -15.89 -51.25 -17.75
C LEU A 949 -15.34 -49.85 -17.43
N GLY A 950 -15.22 -48.98 -18.44
CA GLY A 950 -14.78 -47.59 -18.29
C GLY A 950 -15.64 -46.81 -17.28
N VAL A 951 -16.97 -46.90 -17.36
CA VAL A 951 -17.88 -46.21 -16.42
C VAL A 951 -17.51 -46.50 -14.96
N GLY A 952 -17.40 -47.76 -14.54
CA GLY A 952 -17.06 -48.08 -13.15
C GLY A 952 -15.58 -47.91 -12.80
N MET A 953 -14.67 -48.01 -13.77
CA MET A 953 -13.25 -47.71 -13.57
C MET A 953 -12.95 -46.20 -13.42
N THR A 954 -13.90 -45.29 -13.71
CA THR A 954 -13.74 -43.85 -13.41
C THR A 954 -13.56 -43.56 -11.91
N GLN A 955 -14.01 -44.47 -11.05
CA GLN A 955 -13.93 -44.39 -9.59
C GLN A 955 -12.69 -45.13 -9.02
N ALA A 956 -11.84 -45.67 -9.89
CA ALA A 956 -10.60 -46.34 -9.53
C ALA A 956 -9.40 -45.44 -9.83
N GLU A 957 -8.28 -45.67 -9.13
CA GLU A 957 -7.02 -45.02 -9.46
C GLU A 957 -6.62 -45.26 -10.93
N LEU A 958 -6.06 -44.25 -11.58
CA LEU A 958 -5.68 -44.30 -13.00
C LEU A 958 -4.76 -45.50 -13.32
N VAL A 959 -3.87 -45.87 -12.40
CA VAL A 959 -3.00 -47.04 -12.53
C VAL A 959 -3.81 -48.33 -12.66
N VAL A 960 -4.84 -48.52 -11.83
CA VAL A 960 -5.72 -49.69 -11.87
C VAL A 960 -6.60 -49.67 -13.12
N ALA A 961 -7.16 -48.51 -13.47
CA ALA A 961 -7.94 -48.31 -14.68
C ALA A 961 -7.14 -48.61 -15.98
N MET A 962 -5.82 -48.41 -15.96
CA MET A 962 -4.89 -48.75 -17.04
C MET A 962 -4.40 -50.20 -17.02
N LEU A 963 -4.23 -50.78 -15.82
CA LEU A 963 -3.77 -52.16 -15.62
C LEU A 963 -4.72 -53.19 -16.23
N VAL A 964 -6.04 -52.99 -16.11
CA VAL A 964 -7.05 -53.95 -16.58
C VAL A 964 -7.08 -54.06 -18.12
N PRO A 965 -7.12 -52.96 -18.90
CA PRO A 965 -6.86 -53.01 -20.34
C PRO A 965 -5.52 -53.68 -20.68
N ALA A 966 -4.43 -53.31 -20.00
CA ALA A 966 -3.10 -53.87 -20.27
C ALA A 966 -3.08 -55.40 -20.11
N TRP A 967 -3.64 -55.91 -19.02
CA TRP A 967 -3.80 -57.35 -18.75
C TRP A 967 -4.56 -58.09 -19.86
N LEU A 968 -5.72 -57.57 -20.28
CA LEU A 968 -6.52 -58.16 -21.35
C LEU A 968 -5.79 -58.16 -22.70
N PHE A 969 -5.05 -57.09 -23.01
CA PHE A 969 -4.25 -57.01 -24.23
C PHE A 969 -3.01 -57.92 -24.20
N VAL A 970 -2.37 -58.10 -23.05
CA VAL A 970 -1.24 -59.05 -22.88
C VAL A 970 -1.71 -60.50 -23.05
N LEU A 971 -2.89 -60.87 -22.54
CA LEU A 971 -3.50 -62.18 -22.82
C LEU A 971 -3.78 -62.37 -24.32
N GLY A 972 -4.35 -61.36 -24.98
CA GLY A 972 -4.59 -61.36 -26.42
C GLY A 972 -3.32 -61.49 -27.26
N TRP A 973 -2.25 -60.80 -26.86
CA TRP A 973 -0.92 -60.91 -27.46
C TRP A 973 -0.33 -62.32 -27.26
N ARG A 974 -0.42 -62.88 -26.05
CA ARG A 974 0.08 -64.24 -25.76
C ARG A 974 -0.63 -65.30 -26.58
N LYS A 975 -1.96 -65.21 -26.77
CA LYS A 975 -2.72 -66.12 -27.66
C LYS A 975 -2.25 -66.06 -29.12
N ARG A 976 -1.86 -64.88 -29.60
CA ARG A 976 -1.38 -64.66 -30.98
C ARG A 976 0.11 -64.97 -31.19
N THR A 977 0.88 -65.16 -30.11
CA THR A 977 2.34 -65.37 -30.15
C THR A 977 2.75 -66.60 -29.33
N PRO A 978 2.39 -67.82 -29.76
CA PRO A 978 2.73 -69.05 -29.04
C PRO A 978 4.25 -69.33 -29.04
N ASP A 979 5.00 -68.84 -30.03
CA ASP A 979 6.39 -69.23 -30.25
C ASP A 979 7.42 -68.32 -29.59
N LEU A 980 8.03 -68.85 -28.52
CA LEU A 980 9.20 -68.29 -27.83
C LEU A 980 10.17 -69.40 -27.41
N SER A 981 11.43 -69.04 -27.16
CA SER A 981 12.39 -69.97 -26.54
C SER A 981 11.94 -70.39 -25.13
N PRO A 982 12.24 -71.62 -24.66
CA PRO A 982 11.65 -72.17 -23.42
C PRO A 982 11.70 -71.24 -22.21
N GLY A 983 12.88 -70.69 -21.87
CA GLY A 983 13.01 -69.78 -20.72
C GLY A 983 12.26 -68.46 -20.87
N ARG A 984 12.15 -67.90 -22.09
CA ARG A 984 11.34 -66.69 -22.33
C ARG A 984 9.84 -66.98 -22.32
N PHE A 985 9.45 -68.18 -22.73
CA PHE A 985 8.07 -68.65 -22.66
C PHE A 985 7.62 -68.82 -21.21
N ASP A 986 8.38 -69.55 -20.40
CA ASP A 986 8.04 -69.81 -18.99
C ASP A 986 8.07 -68.53 -18.14
N LEU A 987 9.06 -67.65 -18.35
CA LEU A 987 9.10 -66.33 -17.71
C LEU A 987 7.86 -65.49 -18.06
N ARG A 988 7.41 -65.53 -19.32
CA ARG A 988 6.16 -64.88 -19.75
C ARG A 988 4.93 -65.48 -19.06
N GLN A 989 4.86 -66.81 -18.90
CA GLN A 989 3.74 -67.46 -18.20
C GLN A 989 3.68 -67.03 -16.72
N ILE A 990 4.84 -66.95 -16.03
CA ILE A 990 4.92 -66.42 -14.65
C ILE A 990 4.49 -64.95 -14.60
N ALA A 991 5.01 -64.11 -15.50
CA ALA A 991 4.65 -62.69 -15.55
C ALA A 991 3.15 -62.47 -15.80
N ILE A 992 2.52 -63.27 -16.68
CA ILE A 992 1.08 -63.21 -16.94
C ILE A 992 0.26 -63.70 -15.73
N ALA A 993 0.72 -64.73 -15.02
CA ALA A 993 0.07 -65.18 -13.79
C ALA A 993 0.08 -64.09 -12.70
N ILE A 994 1.24 -63.44 -12.48
CA ILE A 994 1.38 -62.31 -11.55
C ILE A 994 0.48 -61.14 -12.01
N LEU A 995 0.57 -60.74 -13.29
CA LEU A 995 -0.25 -59.64 -13.85
C LEU A 995 -1.75 -59.93 -13.69
N THR A 996 -2.18 -61.18 -13.84
CA THR A 996 -3.57 -61.59 -13.63
C THR A 996 -4.00 -61.44 -12.17
N LEU A 997 -3.15 -61.86 -11.21
CA LEU A 997 -3.44 -61.67 -9.79
C LEU A 997 -3.53 -60.18 -9.41
N VAL A 998 -2.60 -59.36 -9.88
CA VAL A 998 -2.61 -57.90 -9.60
C VAL A 998 -3.82 -57.22 -10.27
N ALA A 999 -4.17 -57.59 -11.51
CA ALA A 999 -5.34 -57.04 -12.19
C ALA A 999 -6.66 -57.44 -11.51
N LEU A 1000 -6.78 -58.69 -11.04
CA LEU A 1000 -7.95 -59.15 -10.29
C LEU A 1000 -8.05 -58.48 -8.91
N ALA A 1001 -6.93 -58.31 -8.21
CA ALA A 1001 -6.88 -57.56 -6.95
C ALA A 1001 -7.28 -56.09 -7.14
N GLY A 1002 -6.79 -55.43 -8.19
CA GLY A 1002 -7.17 -54.06 -8.55
C GLY A 1002 -8.66 -53.92 -8.90
N LEU A 1003 -9.22 -54.87 -9.66
CA LEU A 1003 -10.67 -54.92 -9.94
C LEU A 1003 -11.50 -55.11 -8.66
N PHE A 1004 -11.08 -56.00 -7.76
CA PHE A 1004 -11.75 -56.20 -6.49
C PHE A 1004 -11.70 -54.94 -5.61
N GLU A 1005 -10.54 -54.29 -5.52
CA GLU A 1005 -10.38 -53.05 -4.78
C GLU A 1005 -11.23 -51.92 -5.37
N SER A 1006 -11.31 -51.81 -6.69
CA SER A 1006 -12.18 -50.84 -7.38
C SER A 1006 -13.66 -51.05 -7.06
N VAL A 1007 -14.11 -52.31 -6.98
CA VAL A 1007 -15.48 -52.65 -6.56
C VAL A 1007 -15.69 -52.34 -5.07
N ARG A 1008 -14.71 -52.64 -4.22
CA ARG A 1008 -14.74 -52.37 -2.77
C ARG A 1008 -14.86 -50.87 -2.51
N GLN A 1009 -14.00 -50.07 -3.13
CA GLN A 1009 -14.05 -48.61 -3.06
C GLN A 1009 -15.39 -48.10 -3.62
N GLY A 1010 -15.74 -48.46 -4.85
CA GLY A 1010 -16.97 -48.01 -5.52
C GLY A 1010 -18.28 -48.28 -4.75
N LEU A 1011 -18.35 -49.33 -3.93
CA LEU A 1011 -19.53 -49.63 -3.10
C LEU A 1011 -19.50 -49.00 -1.70
N LEU A 1012 -18.33 -48.83 -1.10
CA LEU A 1012 -18.17 -48.41 0.30
C LEU A 1012 -17.79 -46.94 0.47
N SER A 1013 -17.06 -46.34 -0.48
CA SER A 1013 -16.67 -44.92 -0.45
C SER A 1013 -17.80 -44.00 -0.94
N GLN A 1014 -17.53 -42.70 -0.87
CA GLN A 1014 -18.33 -41.71 -1.60
C GLN A 1014 -17.86 -41.68 -3.07
N PRO A 1015 -18.76 -41.44 -4.03
CA PRO A 1015 -18.40 -41.26 -5.44
C PRO A 1015 -17.53 -40.02 -5.61
N ASP A 1016 -16.35 -40.19 -6.20
CA ASP A 1016 -15.55 -39.06 -6.63
C ASP A 1016 -16.08 -38.55 -7.97
N MET A 1017 -16.69 -37.36 -7.92
CA MET A 1017 -17.18 -36.64 -9.09
C MET A 1017 -16.11 -35.72 -9.70
N GLN A 1018 -14.88 -35.81 -9.21
CA GLN A 1018 -13.70 -35.04 -9.63
C GLN A 1018 -14.03 -33.55 -9.59
N ILE A 1019 -14.60 -33.14 -8.46
CA ILE A 1019 -15.01 -31.77 -8.22
C ILE A 1019 -13.75 -30.95 -7.90
N ALA A 1020 -13.51 -29.92 -8.68
CA ALA A 1020 -12.33 -29.07 -8.60
C ALA A 1020 -12.68 -27.60 -8.89
N GLY A 1021 -11.72 -26.69 -8.67
CA GLY A 1021 -11.87 -25.26 -8.94
C GLY A 1021 -12.26 -24.44 -7.71
N ASN A 1022 -11.63 -23.27 -7.55
CA ASN A 1022 -11.80 -22.36 -6.41
C ASN A 1022 -11.69 -23.04 -5.01
N GLY A 1023 -10.84 -24.06 -4.88
CA GLY A 1023 -10.70 -24.83 -3.63
C GLY A 1023 -11.88 -25.73 -3.28
N SER A 1024 -12.79 -26.00 -4.22
CA SER A 1024 -13.87 -26.99 -4.07
C SER A 1024 -13.32 -28.42 -4.17
N ALA A 1025 -13.78 -29.31 -3.29
CA ALA A 1025 -13.39 -30.72 -3.29
C ALA A 1025 -14.46 -31.60 -2.61
N GLY A 1026 -14.72 -32.78 -3.16
CA GLY A 1026 -15.67 -33.75 -2.59
C GLY A 1026 -17.07 -33.15 -2.39
N SER A 1027 -17.50 -33.03 -1.13
CA SER A 1027 -18.80 -32.47 -0.76
C SER A 1027 -18.79 -30.96 -0.45
N THR A 1028 -17.61 -30.32 -0.45
CA THR A 1028 -17.45 -28.87 -0.21
C THR A 1028 -17.35 -28.13 -1.54
N LEU A 1029 -18.29 -27.23 -1.78
CA LEU A 1029 -18.41 -26.46 -3.02
C LEU A 1029 -18.24 -24.97 -2.74
N ARG A 1030 -17.31 -24.30 -3.44
CA ARG A 1030 -16.95 -22.89 -3.21
C ARG A 1030 -17.10 -22.06 -4.47
N TRP A 1031 -17.84 -20.97 -4.36
CA TRP A 1031 -17.97 -19.95 -5.40
C TRP A 1031 -17.36 -18.64 -4.91
N PHE A 1032 -16.60 -17.98 -5.78
CA PHE A 1032 -16.13 -16.62 -5.57
C PHE A 1032 -16.77 -15.69 -6.60
N ILE A 1033 -17.27 -14.56 -6.10
CA ILE A 1033 -17.97 -13.50 -6.79
C ILE A 1033 -17.23 -12.20 -6.47
N ASP A 1034 -16.82 -11.47 -7.50
CA ASP A 1034 -16.05 -10.23 -7.37
C ASP A 1034 -16.88 -9.06 -6.85
N ARG A 1035 -18.09 -8.86 -7.41
CA ARG A 1035 -19.06 -7.85 -6.98
C ARG A 1035 -20.46 -8.44 -6.90
N SER A 1036 -21.21 -7.96 -5.91
CA SER A 1036 -22.61 -8.27 -5.68
C SER A 1036 -23.37 -6.97 -5.39
N ASP A 1037 -24.60 -6.88 -5.88
CA ASP A 1037 -25.54 -5.84 -5.47
C ASP A 1037 -25.95 -6.04 -3.99
N HIS A 1038 -26.99 -5.32 -3.55
CA HIS A 1038 -27.64 -5.49 -2.25
C HIS A 1038 -27.93 -6.96 -1.87
N ALA A 1039 -28.32 -7.80 -2.83
CA ALA A 1039 -28.58 -9.23 -2.61
C ALA A 1039 -27.46 -10.14 -3.11
N LEU A 1040 -27.03 -11.10 -2.27
CA LEU A 1040 -26.06 -12.12 -2.63
C LEU A 1040 -26.62 -13.08 -3.70
N PRO A 1041 -25.80 -13.52 -4.68
CA PRO A 1041 -26.28 -14.34 -5.78
C PRO A 1041 -26.66 -15.75 -5.32
N THR A 1042 -27.85 -16.22 -5.72
CA THR A 1042 -28.27 -17.60 -5.48
C THR A 1042 -27.63 -18.57 -6.48
N LEU A 1043 -27.30 -19.75 -5.97
CA LEU A 1043 -26.57 -20.81 -6.66
C LEU A 1043 -27.40 -22.09 -6.64
N SER A 1044 -27.18 -23.01 -7.59
CA SER A 1044 -27.96 -24.26 -7.71
C SER A 1044 -27.07 -25.49 -7.77
N ILE A 1045 -27.43 -26.50 -6.98
CA ILE A 1045 -26.78 -27.82 -6.95
C ILE A 1045 -27.82 -28.87 -7.32
N VAL A 1046 -27.50 -29.76 -8.26
CA VAL A 1046 -28.33 -30.93 -8.60
C VAL A 1046 -27.69 -32.16 -7.98
N SER A 1047 -28.46 -32.90 -7.20
CA SER A 1047 -28.00 -34.11 -6.51
C SER A 1047 -29.10 -35.15 -6.38
N VAL A 1048 -28.71 -36.41 -6.18
CA VAL A 1048 -29.63 -37.52 -5.90
C VAL A 1048 -29.25 -38.22 -4.58
N PRO A 1049 -30.15 -38.96 -3.93
CA PRO A 1049 -29.79 -39.80 -2.78
C PRO A 1049 -28.67 -40.78 -3.13
N ILE A 1050 -27.70 -40.98 -2.21
CA ILE A 1050 -26.54 -41.87 -2.42
C ILE A 1050 -26.91 -43.33 -2.75
N LEU A 1051 -28.14 -43.74 -2.41
CA LEU A 1051 -28.72 -45.04 -2.78
C LEU A 1051 -28.79 -45.25 -4.30
N PHE A 1052 -28.98 -44.21 -5.10
CA PHE A 1052 -28.96 -44.31 -6.57
C PHE A 1052 -27.57 -44.70 -7.08
N TYR A 1053 -26.52 -44.05 -6.57
CA TYR A 1053 -25.13 -44.40 -6.89
C TYR A 1053 -24.81 -45.85 -6.47
N ARG A 1054 -25.12 -46.21 -5.22
CA ARG A 1054 -24.89 -47.58 -4.70
C ARG A 1054 -25.65 -48.65 -5.50
N GLY A 1055 -26.88 -48.36 -5.93
CA GLY A 1055 -27.66 -49.26 -6.80
C GLY A 1055 -27.03 -49.43 -8.19
N LEU A 1056 -26.55 -48.34 -8.79
CA LEU A 1056 -25.84 -48.38 -10.08
C LEU A 1056 -24.50 -49.13 -9.97
N MET A 1057 -23.71 -48.89 -8.92
CA MET A 1057 -22.45 -49.60 -8.70
C MET A 1057 -22.66 -51.08 -8.35
N LEU A 1058 -23.72 -51.44 -7.64
CA LEU A 1058 -24.08 -52.84 -7.41
C LEU A 1058 -24.48 -53.54 -8.73
N ALA A 1059 -25.31 -52.89 -9.56
CA ALA A 1059 -25.67 -53.41 -10.88
C ALA A 1059 -24.44 -53.57 -11.79
N TRP A 1060 -23.51 -52.60 -11.75
CA TRP A 1060 -22.23 -52.67 -12.47
C TRP A 1060 -21.32 -53.79 -11.94
N ALA A 1061 -21.22 -53.97 -10.62
CA ALA A 1061 -20.40 -55.04 -10.02
C ALA A 1061 -20.95 -56.43 -10.34
N LEU A 1062 -22.27 -56.62 -10.34
CA LEU A 1062 -22.93 -57.87 -10.76
C LEU A 1062 -22.69 -58.15 -12.26
N TRP A 1063 -22.80 -57.12 -13.11
CA TRP A 1063 -22.44 -57.24 -14.52
C TRP A 1063 -20.96 -57.60 -14.72
N LEU A 1064 -20.06 -56.93 -14.00
CA LEU A 1064 -18.62 -57.18 -14.06
C LEU A 1064 -18.28 -58.60 -13.62
N ALA A 1065 -18.89 -59.10 -12.53
CA ALA A 1065 -18.69 -60.49 -12.08
C ALA A 1065 -19.09 -61.51 -13.17
N SER A 1066 -20.24 -61.30 -13.82
CA SER A 1066 -20.70 -62.16 -14.92
C SER A 1066 -19.79 -62.08 -16.15
N ALA A 1067 -19.36 -60.86 -16.52
CA ALA A 1067 -18.45 -60.64 -17.64
C ALA A 1067 -17.05 -61.23 -17.37
N LEU A 1068 -16.54 -61.10 -16.15
CA LEU A 1068 -15.22 -61.56 -15.72
C LEU A 1068 -15.10 -63.10 -15.79
N VAL A 1069 -16.15 -63.86 -15.46
CA VAL A 1069 -16.17 -65.32 -15.67
C VAL A 1069 -15.96 -65.67 -17.15
N SER A 1070 -16.59 -64.92 -18.05
CA SER A 1070 -16.43 -65.11 -19.50
C SER A 1070 -15.02 -64.71 -19.98
N TRP A 1071 -14.46 -63.62 -19.43
CA TRP A 1071 -13.11 -63.16 -19.77
C TRP A 1071 -12.01 -64.06 -19.20
N LEU A 1072 -12.18 -64.60 -18.00
CA LEU A 1072 -11.26 -65.57 -17.39
C LEU A 1072 -11.24 -66.89 -18.14
N ARG A 1073 -12.39 -67.37 -18.62
CA ARG A 1073 -12.44 -68.54 -19.51
C ARG A 1073 -11.65 -68.30 -20.80
N TRP A 1074 -11.91 -67.18 -21.48
CA TRP A 1074 -11.13 -66.81 -22.67
C TRP A 1074 -9.63 -66.59 -22.36
N GLY A 1075 -9.31 -66.00 -21.21
CA GLY A 1075 -7.96 -65.77 -20.73
C GLY A 1075 -7.21 -67.07 -20.43
N TRP A 1076 -7.91 -68.09 -19.93
CA TRP A 1076 -7.38 -69.43 -19.73
C TRP A 1076 -7.14 -70.16 -21.05
N ASP A 1077 -8.09 -70.11 -22.00
CA ASP A 1077 -7.88 -70.62 -23.36
C ASP A 1077 -6.66 -69.92 -24.00
N ALA A 1078 -6.57 -68.59 -23.85
CA ALA A 1078 -5.44 -67.78 -24.28
C ALA A 1078 -4.13 -68.16 -23.58
N PHE A 1079 -4.15 -68.60 -22.32
CA PHE A 1079 -2.98 -69.01 -21.52
C PHE A 1079 -2.52 -70.46 -21.79
N GLN A 1080 -3.39 -71.32 -22.33
CA GLN A 1080 -3.08 -72.71 -22.69
C GLN A 1080 -2.59 -72.91 -24.13
N GLU A 1081 -2.95 -72.01 -25.06
CA GLU A 1081 -2.59 -72.09 -26.50
C GLU A 1081 -1.09 -72.41 -26.69
N GLY A 1082 -0.73 -73.47 -27.41
CA GLY A 1082 0.68 -73.85 -27.63
C GLY A 1082 1.45 -74.40 -26.40
N GLY A 1083 0.74 -74.77 -25.32
CA GLY A 1083 1.28 -75.45 -24.13
C GLY A 1083 1.35 -74.57 -22.88
N LEU A 1084 1.42 -75.22 -21.70
CA LEU A 1084 1.49 -74.53 -20.40
C LEU A 1084 2.91 -74.14 -20.00
N TRP A 1085 3.87 -75.07 -20.09
CA TRP A 1085 5.28 -74.91 -19.70
C TRP A 1085 6.18 -75.60 -20.73
N ARG A 1086 7.36 -75.03 -21.04
CA ARG A 1086 8.32 -75.60 -22.00
C ARG A 1086 9.55 -76.15 -21.27
N ARG A 1087 9.83 -77.45 -21.38
CA ARG A 1087 11.02 -78.06 -20.76
C ARG A 1087 12.31 -77.34 -21.20
N LEU A 1088 12.95 -76.65 -20.26
CA LEU A 1088 14.33 -76.18 -20.37
C LEU A 1088 15.24 -77.41 -20.57
N ARG A 1089 15.64 -77.69 -21.82
CA ARG A 1089 16.64 -78.73 -22.10
C ARG A 1089 17.95 -78.35 -21.39
N ARG A 1090 18.44 -79.24 -20.52
CA ARG A 1090 19.87 -79.25 -20.18
C ARG A 1090 20.64 -79.59 -21.46
N PRO A 1091 21.77 -78.92 -21.76
CA PRO A 1091 22.62 -79.32 -22.86
C PRO A 1091 23.30 -80.66 -22.55
N SER A 1092 23.49 -81.44 -23.61
CA SER A 1092 24.42 -82.56 -23.73
C SER A 1092 25.14 -82.38 -25.06
#